data_AF-A0A367ZRR4-F1
#
_entry.id   AF-A0A367ZRR4-F1
#
_cell.length_a   1.000
_cell.length_b   1.000
_cell.length_c   1.000
_cell.angle_alpha   90.00
_cell.angle_beta   90.00
_cell.angle_gamma   90.00
#
_symmetry.space_group_name_H-M   'P 1'
#
loop_
_entity.id
_entity.type
_entity.pdbx_description
1 polymer ?
#
loop_
_entity_poly.entity_id
_entity_poly.type
_entity_poly.pdbx_seq_one_letter_code
_entity_poly.pdbx_strand_id
1 'polypeptide(L)'
;MLATGREGDIAMPTASGFRTSVIPLTISEGRAREPAARPDAVRRGHPRQPAMAAGLAASPAGRGRATDASSAGECRRRARLAPGMVLIWALIGLGLLPDLAVGQPSEGAAGTVSTLRRSEDVLSGVMERLDQAGLDCLRCTWRSTVAPAGRDVLQVEVRSPALSQVRSFLAALAGRWSVQLQTFNARPDLNEQGEARLKIAMDLALAPGAAPMPAEMESLFQKLARLPFFAMSGPAPTGAQIFGCRVEPGRSSEFQLIAPALDHLLEAQTREGFPGWSRSLSRTDFAGQPLFTIECTDQAGGMAVAELIALFKTLAGAAGLREITVPRGTAEEGFIQATLDITGSQWAAVGEILGTGFNCGLVKLEAKGEPSAGAPAAAWACTLLLRRGAAQGFPAPEVGSLLGAAWPPALKGHLQLLWLSSTLRLLAVVGGEPDVTSLKAVGESLGLTYLGPQSRESLERNAMVVAFGRQAPPPGTTPGPPPPGVAIGEEIDTTVTQAGPQISVRLEFSEIPALLERLRAEGKGIVKIALECQPPDRPVLSYILRDGSPDVTARLLRQADLLVRLDLPWNRPLSEAERGLVLHGFTLDTSDELVVRGATMKSRLIFTDLFPKLQAIPGLDTPFFREGKYSDHAGGRLMRFVVTAPWTTGGTRQDR
;
A
#
# COMPACT_ATOMS: atom_id res chain seq x y z
N MET A 1 21.91 28.44 56.39
CA MET A 1 20.77 29.34 56.12
C MET A 1 20.38 29.21 54.66
N LEU A 2 19.34 28.45 54.36
CA LEU A 2 18.30 28.74 53.38
C LEU A 2 17.31 27.57 53.40
N ALA A 3 16.03 27.94 53.36
CA ALA A 3 14.92 27.21 53.93
C ALA A 3 14.32 26.17 52.98
N THR A 4 13.76 25.15 53.63
CA THR A 4 12.87 24.11 53.10
C THR A 4 11.51 24.70 52.74
N GLY A 5 11.00 24.35 51.56
CA GLY A 5 9.63 24.64 51.11
C GLY A 5 8.85 23.34 50.96
N ARG A 6 7.75 23.24 51.72
CA ARG A 6 6.89 22.08 51.93
C ARG A 6 6.00 21.72 50.73
N GLU A 7 5.68 20.42 50.73
CA GLU A 7 4.64 19.71 50.00
C GLU A 7 3.24 20.33 50.16
N GLY A 8 2.45 20.20 49.10
CA GLY A 8 1.01 20.43 49.09
C GLY A 8 0.34 19.53 48.05
N ASP A 9 -0.34 18.50 48.55
CA ASP A 9 -1.16 17.54 47.79
C ASP A 9 -2.28 18.24 47.01
N ILE A 10 -2.43 17.89 45.73
CA ILE A 10 -3.69 17.99 45.00
C ILE A 10 -3.91 16.69 44.24
N ALA A 11 -4.85 15.90 44.75
CA ALA A 11 -5.39 14.73 44.10
C ALA A 11 -6.15 15.11 42.82
N MET A 12 -5.91 14.37 41.73
CA MET A 12 -6.71 14.42 40.50
C MET A 12 -7.12 12.98 40.11
N PRO A 13 -8.34 12.80 39.57
CA PRO A 13 -9.03 11.52 39.53
C PRO A 13 -8.56 10.58 38.41
N THR A 14 -8.69 9.28 38.71
CA THR A 14 -8.54 8.14 37.82
C THR A 14 -9.56 8.17 36.68
N ALA A 15 -9.08 8.35 35.44
CA ALA A 15 -9.88 8.14 34.24
C ALA A 15 -9.63 6.73 33.68
N SER A 16 -10.66 5.90 33.76
CA SER A 16 -10.79 4.58 33.15
C SER A 16 -10.72 4.67 31.62
N GLY A 17 -9.65 4.13 31.02
CA GLY A 17 -9.50 4.02 29.58
C GLY A 17 -10.05 2.69 29.04
N PHE A 18 -11.23 2.76 28.43
CA PHE A 18 -11.84 1.68 27.65
C PHE A 18 -10.97 1.34 26.42
N ARG A 19 -10.62 0.07 26.24
CA ARG A 19 -10.03 -0.49 25.02
C ARG A 19 -11.14 -0.81 24.02
N THR A 20 -11.23 -0.07 22.92
CA THR A 20 -12.04 -0.44 21.75
C THR A 20 -11.13 -1.12 20.72
N SER A 21 -11.25 -2.43 20.60
CA SER A 21 -10.67 -3.23 19.53
C SER A 21 -11.46 -3.01 18.25
N VAL A 22 -10.82 -2.46 17.21
CA VAL A 22 -11.38 -2.35 15.86
C VAL A 22 -10.80 -3.47 15.00
N ILE A 23 -11.65 -4.43 14.62
CA ILE A 23 -11.33 -5.53 13.71
C ILE A 23 -11.58 -5.05 12.27
N PRO A 24 -10.59 -4.99 11.37
CA PRO A 24 -10.83 -4.73 9.96
C PRO A 24 -11.30 -6.01 9.25
N LEU A 25 -12.59 -6.08 8.91
CA LEU A 25 -13.16 -7.09 8.01
C LEU A 25 -12.81 -6.74 6.56
N THR A 26 -11.95 -7.55 5.93
CA THR A 26 -11.69 -7.51 4.50
C THR A 26 -12.69 -8.41 3.78
N ILE A 27 -13.64 -7.82 3.06
CA ILE A 27 -14.57 -8.55 2.18
C ILE A 27 -13.87 -8.74 0.83
N SER A 28 -13.67 -9.98 0.43
CA SER A 28 -13.13 -10.35 -0.89
C SER A 28 -14.29 -10.62 -1.84
N GLU A 29 -14.34 -9.86 -2.94
CA GLU A 29 -15.29 -10.09 -4.03
C GLU A 29 -14.82 -11.29 -4.87
N GLY A 30 -15.54 -12.40 -4.76
CA GLY A 30 -15.37 -13.57 -5.62
C GLY A 30 -16.06 -13.36 -6.97
N ARG A 31 -15.28 -13.35 -8.06
CA ARG A 31 -15.81 -13.54 -9.42
C ARG A 31 -15.89 -15.03 -9.73
N ALA A 32 -17.12 -15.50 -9.94
CA ALA A 32 -17.42 -16.81 -10.50
C ALA A 32 -16.97 -16.89 -11.98
N ARG A 33 -16.34 -18.01 -12.35
CA ARG A 33 -16.19 -18.45 -13.74
C ARG A 33 -16.82 -19.84 -13.86
N GLU A 34 -17.82 -19.95 -14.74
CA GLU A 34 -18.38 -21.23 -15.19
C GLU A 34 -17.39 -22.00 -16.08
N PRO A 35 -17.46 -23.35 -16.11
CA PRO A 35 -16.53 -24.19 -16.86
C PRO A 35 -17.00 -24.46 -18.30
N ALA A 36 -16.05 -24.42 -19.24
CA ALA A 36 -16.25 -24.91 -20.60
C ALA A 36 -16.07 -26.44 -20.67
N ALA A 37 -16.84 -27.04 -21.56
CA ALA A 37 -17.10 -28.47 -21.72
C ALA A 37 -15.88 -29.33 -22.13
N ARG A 38 -15.97 -30.61 -21.74
CA ARG A 38 -15.16 -31.73 -22.23
C ARG A 38 -15.36 -31.97 -23.74
N PRO A 39 -14.42 -32.66 -24.38
CA PRO A 39 -14.83 -33.94 -24.97
C PRO A 39 -13.89 -35.11 -24.62
N ASP A 40 -14.49 -36.29 -24.65
CA ASP A 40 -13.93 -37.61 -24.38
C ASP A 40 -12.95 -38.12 -25.45
N ALA A 41 -12.18 -39.11 -24.99
CA ALA A 41 -11.12 -39.87 -25.62
C ALA A 41 -11.46 -40.57 -26.95
N VAL A 42 -10.42 -40.95 -27.72
CA VAL A 42 -10.17 -42.33 -28.20
C VAL A 42 -8.76 -42.48 -28.86
N ARG A 43 -7.98 -43.40 -28.27
CA ARG A 43 -6.99 -44.39 -28.79
C ARG A 43 -5.86 -44.06 -29.81
N ARG A 44 -4.64 -44.42 -29.32
CA ARG A 44 -3.57 -45.31 -29.87
C ARG A 44 -2.88 -44.98 -31.21
N GLY A 45 -1.54 -44.89 -31.15
CA GLY A 45 -0.64 -45.30 -32.24
C GLY A 45 0.71 -44.56 -32.29
N HIS A 46 1.77 -45.15 -31.72
CA HIS A 46 3.19 -44.87 -32.08
C HIS A 46 3.55 -45.62 -33.38
N PRO A 47 4.77 -45.46 -33.95
CA PRO A 47 5.37 -44.25 -34.52
C PRO A 47 5.84 -44.52 -35.98
N ARG A 48 6.16 -43.49 -36.77
CA ARG A 48 7.10 -43.60 -37.92
C ARG A 48 7.44 -42.23 -38.50
N GLN A 49 8.69 -41.80 -38.28
CA GLN A 49 9.49 -41.06 -39.26
C GLN A 49 9.87 -42.04 -40.40
N PRO A 50 10.20 -41.61 -41.65
CA PRO A 50 11.25 -40.61 -41.91
C PRO A 50 11.15 -39.70 -43.15
N ALA A 51 11.96 -38.63 -43.09
CA ALA A 51 12.86 -38.06 -44.10
C ALA A 51 12.36 -37.38 -45.40
N MET A 52 13.16 -36.34 -45.72
CA MET A 52 13.41 -35.68 -47.02
C MET A 52 12.32 -34.74 -47.56
N ALA A 53 12.62 -33.67 -48.30
CA ALA A 53 13.78 -32.81 -48.52
C ALA A 53 13.30 -31.74 -49.54
N ALA A 54 13.84 -30.53 -49.43
CA ALA A 54 14.13 -29.58 -50.51
C ALA A 54 13.01 -28.98 -51.41
N GLY A 55 13.18 -27.69 -51.70
CA GLY A 55 12.66 -27.02 -52.90
C GLY A 55 11.82 -25.77 -52.58
N LEU A 56 12.45 -24.60 -52.40
CA LEU A 56 12.76 -23.59 -53.43
C LEU A 56 11.59 -22.67 -53.80
N ALA A 57 11.85 -21.37 -53.53
CA ALA A 57 11.55 -20.19 -54.32
C ALA A 57 10.08 -19.84 -54.67
N ALA A 58 9.62 -18.68 -54.17
CA ALA A 58 9.42 -17.47 -54.99
C ALA A 58 8.56 -16.43 -54.24
N SER A 59 9.11 -15.24 -54.05
CA SER A 59 8.38 -13.96 -53.91
C SER A 59 7.86 -13.54 -55.31
N PRO A 60 7.15 -12.41 -55.57
CA PRO A 60 6.59 -11.39 -54.68
C PRO A 60 5.18 -10.87 -55.09
N ALA A 61 4.70 -9.87 -54.34
CA ALA A 61 3.94 -8.68 -54.78
C ALA A 61 2.50 -8.80 -55.36
N GLY A 62 1.61 -7.96 -54.80
CA GLY A 62 0.35 -7.55 -55.45
C GLY A 62 -0.65 -6.97 -54.45
N ARG A 63 -0.53 -5.68 -54.10
CA ARG A 63 -1.44 -4.59 -54.54
C ARG A 63 -2.94 -4.84 -54.28
N GLY A 64 -3.48 -4.04 -53.36
CA GLY A 64 -4.32 -2.91 -53.76
C GLY A 64 -5.82 -2.97 -53.48
N ARG A 65 -6.33 -1.79 -53.09
CA ARG A 65 -7.72 -1.28 -53.03
C ARG A 65 -8.57 -1.77 -51.86
N ALA A 66 -9.06 -0.92 -50.96
CA ALA A 66 -9.86 0.32 -51.12
C ALA A 66 -11.22 0.08 -51.78
N THR A 67 -12.26 0.00 -50.95
CA THR A 67 -13.62 0.43 -51.28
C THR A 67 -14.33 0.89 -50.00
N ASP A 68 -14.68 2.17 -50.01
CA ASP A 68 -15.81 2.74 -49.27
C ASP A 68 -17.10 1.97 -49.56
N ALA A 69 -18.02 1.91 -48.59
CA ALA A 69 -19.41 2.29 -48.79
C ALA A 69 -20.21 2.20 -47.48
N SER A 70 -20.93 3.29 -47.24
CA SER A 70 -21.99 3.50 -46.28
C SER A 70 -23.03 2.37 -46.20
N SER A 71 -23.60 2.17 -45.01
CA SER A 71 -25.06 2.13 -44.90
C SER A 71 -25.52 2.58 -43.51
N ALA A 72 -26.37 3.59 -43.53
CA ALA A 72 -27.23 3.98 -42.43
C ALA A 72 -28.24 2.86 -42.15
N GLY A 73 -28.46 2.58 -40.87
CA GLY A 73 -29.40 1.58 -40.38
C GLY A 73 -30.04 2.05 -39.09
N GLU A 74 -30.94 3.01 -39.23
CA GLU A 74 -31.84 3.52 -38.22
C GLU A 74 -32.65 2.36 -37.61
N CYS A 75 -32.52 2.10 -36.31
CA CYS A 75 -33.37 1.13 -35.62
C CYS A 75 -33.81 1.69 -34.26
N ARG A 76 -34.98 2.34 -34.29
CA ARG A 76 -35.80 2.67 -33.12
C ARG A 76 -36.05 1.40 -32.29
N ARG A 77 -35.64 1.40 -31.02
CA ARG A 77 -36.28 0.57 -30.00
C ARG A 77 -36.54 1.35 -28.71
N ARG A 78 -37.83 1.60 -28.49
CA ARG A 78 -38.44 1.84 -27.18
C ARG A 78 -38.34 0.57 -26.34
N ALA A 79 -37.90 0.67 -25.10
CA ALA A 79 -38.16 -0.28 -24.02
C ALA A 79 -38.30 0.54 -22.72
N ARG A 80 -39.51 0.93 -22.33
CA ARG A 80 -40.39 0.24 -21.36
C ARG A 80 -39.67 -0.11 -20.04
N LEU A 81 -39.83 0.80 -19.10
CA LEU A 81 -39.69 0.62 -17.65
C LEU A 81 -40.53 -0.57 -17.17
N ALA A 82 -39.93 -1.43 -16.35
CA ALA A 82 -40.64 -2.44 -15.55
C ALA A 82 -40.71 -1.95 -14.09
N PRO A 83 -41.89 -1.92 -13.45
CA PRO A 83 -42.04 -1.56 -12.05
C PRO A 83 -41.98 -2.83 -11.19
N GLY A 84 -41.08 -2.88 -10.22
CA GLY A 84 -40.98 -4.04 -9.34
C GLY A 84 -40.11 -3.77 -8.12
N MET A 85 -40.67 -3.14 -7.09
CA MET A 85 -40.36 -3.35 -5.65
C MET A 85 -41.15 -2.35 -4.78
N VAL A 86 -42.49 -2.41 -4.84
CA VAL A 86 -43.40 -1.66 -3.93
C VAL A 86 -44.36 -2.60 -3.18
N LEU A 87 -43.98 -3.87 -2.99
CA LEU A 87 -44.91 -4.87 -2.45
C LEU A 87 -44.27 -5.77 -1.37
N ILE A 88 -43.76 -5.16 -0.30
CA ILE A 88 -43.49 -5.88 0.97
C ILE A 88 -44.09 -5.17 2.21
N TRP A 89 -44.62 -3.95 2.10
CA TRP A 89 -45.09 -3.19 3.28
C TRP A 89 -46.61 -3.07 3.45
N ALA A 90 -47.41 -3.82 2.69
CA ALA A 90 -48.88 -3.74 2.73
C ALA A 90 -49.60 -4.88 3.48
N LEU A 91 -48.88 -5.77 4.19
CA LEU A 91 -49.48 -6.95 4.85
C LEU A 91 -49.21 -7.10 6.35
N ILE A 92 -48.71 -6.06 7.02
CA ILE A 92 -48.80 -5.97 8.49
C ILE A 92 -49.83 -4.88 8.82
N GLY A 93 -51.06 -5.16 8.37
CA GLY A 93 -52.27 -4.43 8.75
C GLY A 93 -52.58 -4.63 10.22
N LEU A 94 -53.23 -3.64 10.82
CA LEU A 94 -54.66 -3.71 11.10
C LEU A 94 -55.01 -4.76 12.18
N GLY A 95 -54.81 -4.34 13.43
CA GLY A 95 -55.82 -4.32 14.50
C GLY A 95 -56.28 -5.64 15.12
N LEU A 96 -56.12 -5.74 16.46
CA LEU A 96 -57.20 -6.11 17.40
C LEU A 96 -56.76 -6.00 18.88
N LEU A 97 -57.62 -5.31 19.67
CA LEU A 97 -57.82 -5.29 21.14
C LEU A 97 -57.02 -4.28 22.02
N PRO A 98 -57.59 -3.81 23.14
CA PRO A 98 -58.90 -3.16 23.29
C PRO A 98 -58.82 -1.81 24.05
N ASP A 99 -59.94 -1.07 24.05
CA ASP A 99 -60.17 0.19 24.77
C ASP A 99 -59.73 0.17 26.24
N LEU A 100 -58.87 1.10 26.64
CA LEU A 100 -58.73 1.57 28.02
C LEU A 100 -58.48 3.08 28.07
N ALA A 101 -59.56 3.78 28.45
CA ALA A 101 -59.65 5.02 29.21
C ALA A 101 -58.75 6.22 28.83
N VAL A 102 -59.43 7.27 28.37
CA VAL A 102 -58.98 8.66 28.30
C VAL A 102 -58.61 9.17 29.70
N GLY A 103 -57.34 9.54 29.89
CA GLY A 103 -56.83 10.34 31.00
C GLY A 103 -55.96 11.48 30.47
N GLN A 104 -56.25 12.71 30.89
CA GLN A 104 -55.49 13.93 30.58
C GLN A 104 -54.06 13.90 31.19
N PRO A 105 -53.14 14.76 30.71
CA PRO A 105 -51.72 14.44 30.60
C PRO A 105 -50.95 14.70 31.90
N SER A 106 -50.08 13.76 32.29
CA SER A 106 -48.99 14.03 33.22
C SER A 106 -47.75 14.48 32.43
N GLU A 107 -47.28 15.68 32.69
CA GLU A 107 -45.93 16.15 32.34
C GLU A 107 -44.89 15.14 32.83
N GLY A 108 -44.13 14.55 31.91
CA GLY A 108 -43.04 13.63 32.29
C GLY A 108 -42.91 12.40 31.41
N ALA A 109 -42.82 12.57 30.09
CA ALA A 109 -42.32 11.51 29.21
C ALA A 109 -41.64 12.16 28.01
N ALA A 110 -40.32 12.39 28.13
CA ALA A 110 -39.47 12.64 26.98
C ALA A 110 -39.51 11.40 26.09
N GLY A 111 -40.40 11.45 25.10
CA GLY A 111 -40.71 10.34 24.23
C GLY A 111 -39.47 9.86 23.49
N THR A 112 -39.27 8.55 23.51
CA THR A 112 -38.57 7.79 22.47
C THR A 112 -39.31 7.97 21.15
N VAL A 113 -39.15 9.16 20.54
CA VAL A 113 -39.49 9.37 19.13
C VAL A 113 -38.63 8.38 18.35
N SER A 114 -39.29 7.42 17.72
CA SER A 114 -38.66 6.39 16.89
C SER A 114 -37.58 7.03 16.00
N THR A 115 -36.34 6.59 16.19
CA THR A 115 -35.16 7.04 15.42
C THR A 115 -35.38 6.91 13.91
N LEU A 116 -36.28 6.00 13.49
CA LEU A 116 -36.73 5.82 12.11
C LEU A 116 -37.49 7.03 11.56
N ARG A 117 -38.56 7.51 12.24
CA ARG A 117 -39.32 8.69 11.77
C ARG A 117 -38.44 9.93 11.69
N ARG A 118 -37.57 10.11 12.69
CA ARG A 118 -36.60 11.20 12.71
C ARG A 118 -35.59 11.13 11.56
N SER A 119 -35.19 9.93 11.14
CA SER A 119 -34.28 9.74 10.00
C SER A 119 -34.95 10.01 8.64
N GLU A 120 -36.23 9.65 8.48
CA GLU A 120 -36.99 9.92 7.25
C GLU A 120 -37.21 11.42 7.05
N ASP A 121 -37.53 12.16 8.11
CA ASP A 121 -37.70 13.61 8.06
C ASP A 121 -36.39 14.34 7.70
N VAL A 122 -35.26 13.88 8.27
CA VAL A 122 -33.95 14.47 7.98
C VAL A 122 -33.51 14.15 6.56
N LEU A 123 -33.59 12.88 6.13
CA LEU A 123 -33.20 12.48 4.78
C LEU A 123 -34.07 13.17 3.73
N SER A 124 -35.39 13.25 3.94
CA SER A 124 -36.30 13.96 3.02
C SER A 124 -35.94 15.44 2.92
N GLY A 125 -35.68 16.10 4.05
CA GLY A 125 -35.28 17.51 4.08
C GLY A 125 -33.88 17.78 3.49
N VAL A 126 -32.96 16.81 3.56
CA VAL A 126 -31.65 16.85 2.91
C VAL A 126 -31.79 16.68 1.39
N MET A 127 -32.56 15.68 0.95
CA MET A 127 -32.77 15.40 -0.47
C MET A 127 -33.45 16.57 -1.18
N GLU A 128 -34.45 17.21 -0.54
CA GLU A 128 -35.09 18.42 -1.06
C GLU A 128 -34.08 19.55 -1.27
N ARG A 129 -33.14 19.75 -0.34
CA ARG A 129 -32.11 20.79 -0.44
C ARG A 129 -31.04 20.47 -1.48
N LEU A 130 -30.70 19.19 -1.67
CA LEU A 130 -29.81 18.75 -2.75
C LEU A 130 -30.42 19.08 -4.12
N ASP A 131 -31.71 18.80 -4.29
CA ASP A 131 -32.46 19.10 -5.52
C ASP A 131 -32.55 20.62 -5.76
N GLN A 132 -32.89 21.40 -4.73
CA GLN A 132 -32.90 22.88 -4.79
C GLN A 132 -31.55 23.48 -5.16
N ALA A 133 -30.44 22.84 -4.75
CA ALA A 133 -29.09 23.27 -5.09
C ALA A 133 -28.63 22.80 -6.49
N GLY A 134 -29.42 21.96 -7.17
CA GLY A 134 -29.08 21.36 -8.46
C GLY A 134 -27.92 20.37 -8.37
N LEU A 135 -27.85 19.61 -7.27
CA LEU A 135 -26.80 18.61 -7.02
C LEU A 135 -27.30 17.21 -7.33
N ASP A 136 -26.58 16.49 -8.18
CA ASP A 136 -26.88 15.09 -8.48
C ASP A 136 -26.46 14.22 -7.29
N CYS A 137 -27.41 13.76 -6.48
CA CYS A 137 -27.12 12.89 -5.36
C CYS A 137 -26.76 11.47 -5.84
N LEU A 138 -25.53 11.03 -5.56
CA LEU A 138 -25.07 9.66 -5.83
C LEU A 138 -25.36 8.73 -4.65
N ARG A 139 -25.17 9.25 -3.43
CA ARG A 139 -25.38 8.50 -2.19
C ARG A 139 -25.73 9.45 -1.06
N CYS A 140 -26.74 9.11 -0.28
CA CYS A 140 -27.09 9.82 0.95
C CYS A 140 -27.45 8.79 2.00
N THR A 141 -26.67 8.70 3.07
CA THR A 141 -26.90 7.73 4.15
C THR A 141 -26.81 8.39 5.51
N TRP A 142 -27.78 8.10 6.36
CA TRP A 142 -27.86 8.59 7.73
C TRP A 142 -27.45 7.49 8.71
N ARG A 143 -26.59 7.82 9.68
CA ARG A 143 -26.23 6.93 10.79
C ARG A 143 -26.47 7.66 12.10
N SER A 144 -27.49 7.22 12.83
CA SER A 144 -27.72 7.69 14.20
C SER A 144 -26.73 6.99 15.14
N THR A 145 -26.01 7.76 15.96
CA THR A 145 -25.06 7.20 16.94
C THR A 145 -25.72 7.12 18.32
N VAL A 146 -25.69 5.94 18.95
CA VAL A 146 -26.36 5.65 20.24
C VAL A 146 -25.48 5.99 21.47
N ALA A 147 -24.33 6.64 21.28
CA ALA A 147 -23.36 6.93 22.34
C ALA A 147 -23.67 8.25 23.09
N PRO A 148 -23.25 8.45 24.36
CA PRO A 148 -23.73 9.53 25.24
C PRO A 148 -23.29 10.95 24.85
N ALA A 149 -22.52 11.11 23.77
CA ALA A 149 -22.17 12.40 23.15
C ALA A 149 -22.57 12.47 21.65
N GLY A 150 -23.38 11.53 21.17
CA GLY A 150 -23.60 11.18 19.76
C GLY A 150 -24.32 12.25 18.95
N ARG A 151 -23.61 12.88 18.02
CA ARG A 151 -24.22 13.61 16.90
C ARG A 151 -24.60 12.60 15.82
N ASP A 152 -25.75 12.81 15.19
CA ASP A 152 -26.12 12.01 14.04
C ASP A 152 -25.17 12.32 12.87
N VAL A 153 -24.75 11.31 12.13
CA VAL A 153 -23.79 11.46 11.01
C VAL A 153 -24.51 11.23 9.69
N LEU A 154 -24.49 12.24 8.83
CA LEU A 154 -24.97 12.21 7.46
C LEU A 154 -23.79 12.05 6.52
N GLN A 155 -23.75 10.98 5.73
CA GLN A 155 -22.78 10.80 4.65
C GLN A 155 -23.46 11.17 3.34
N VAL A 156 -22.90 12.12 2.61
CA VAL A 156 -23.44 12.62 1.33
C VAL A 156 -22.36 12.52 0.26
N GLU A 157 -22.72 11.94 -0.87
CA GLU A 157 -21.90 11.87 -2.08
C GLU A 157 -22.72 12.47 -3.23
N VAL A 158 -22.21 13.54 -3.83
CA VAL A 158 -22.89 14.32 -4.86
C VAL A 158 -21.98 14.56 -6.04
N ARG A 159 -22.59 14.79 -7.21
CA ARG A 159 -21.93 15.46 -8.33
C ARG A 159 -22.45 16.87 -8.46
N SER A 160 -21.54 17.79 -8.72
CA SER A 160 -21.82 19.20 -8.89
C SER A 160 -21.09 19.76 -10.11
N PRO A 161 -21.70 20.61 -10.93
CA PRO A 161 -20.96 21.38 -11.93
C PRO A 161 -20.08 22.48 -11.31
N ALA A 162 -20.40 22.95 -10.09
CA ALA A 162 -19.62 24.00 -9.44
C ALA A 162 -19.54 23.84 -7.92
N LEU A 163 -18.43 24.34 -7.33
CA LEU A 163 -18.25 24.35 -5.88
C LEU A 163 -19.27 25.26 -5.16
N SER A 164 -19.73 26.32 -5.83
CA SER A 164 -20.72 27.28 -5.29
C SER A 164 -22.06 26.62 -4.93
N GLN A 165 -22.52 25.65 -5.72
CA GLN A 165 -23.77 24.92 -5.43
C GLN A 165 -23.65 24.06 -4.18
N VAL A 166 -22.49 23.43 -3.96
CA VAL A 166 -22.24 22.66 -2.73
C VAL A 166 -22.19 23.57 -1.51
N ARG A 167 -21.59 24.76 -1.64
CA ARG A 167 -21.63 25.77 -0.58
C ARG A 167 -23.06 26.23 -0.29
N SER A 168 -23.89 26.50 -1.32
CA SER A 168 -25.30 26.87 -1.14
C SER A 168 -26.10 25.76 -0.46
N PHE A 169 -25.87 24.49 -0.82
CA PHE A 169 -26.48 23.35 -0.15
C PHE A 169 -26.13 23.31 1.35
N LEU A 170 -24.85 23.45 1.69
CA LEU A 170 -24.39 23.44 3.09
C LEU A 170 -24.94 24.63 3.89
N ALA A 171 -25.03 25.81 3.28
CA ALA A 171 -25.66 26.98 3.89
C ALA A 171 -27.16 26.76 4.14
N ALA A 172 -27.88 26.17 3.18
CA ALA A 172 -29.30 25.82 3.34
C ALA A 172 -29.54 24.73 4.40
N LEU A 173 -28.57 23.84 4.59
CA LEU A 173 -28.56 22.85 5.66
C LEU A 173 -28.33 23.54 7.02
N ALA A 174 -27.37 24.46 7.09
CA ALA A 174 -27.03 25.23 8.30
C ALA A 174 -28.20 26.08 8.83
N GLY A 175 -29.11 26.51 7.94
CA GLY A 175 -30.33 27.23 8.30
C GLY A 175 -31.34 26.42 9.14
N ARG A 176 -31.18 25.10 9.27
CA ARG A 176 -32.07 24.23 10.05
C ARG A 176 -31.32 23.32 11.04
N TRP A 177 -30.06 23.02 10.76
CA TRP A 177 -29.22 22.15 11.59
C TRP A 177 -27.88 22.82 11.89
N SER A 178 -27.29 22.47 13.03
CA SER A 178 -25.90 22.77 13.32
C SER A 178 -25.07 21.71 12.61
N VAL A 179 -24.37 22.15 11.56
CA VAL A 179 -23.59 21.28 10.68
C VAL A 179 -22.12 21.35 11.08
N GLN A 180 -21.51 20.20 11.35
CA GLN A 180 -20.06 20.09 11.50
C GLN A 180 -19.52 19.13 10.43
N LEU A 181 -18.55 19.61 9.66
CA LEU A 181 -17.84 18.80 8.68
C LEU A 181 -16.92 17.81 9.41
N GLN A 182 -17.03 16.51 9.12
CA GLN A 182 -16.16 15.46 9.64
C GLN A 182 -15.18 14.99 8.57
N THR A 183 -15.62 14.90 7.33
CA THR A 183 -14.75 14.62 6.19
C THR A 183 -15.25 15.40 4.98
N PHE A 184 -14.32 15.83 4.13
CA PHE A 184 -14.61 16.41 2.83
C PHE A 184 -13.61 15.90 1.82
N ASN A 185 -14.10 15.33 0.74
CA ASN A 185 -13.29 14.85 -0.36
C ASN A 185 -13.90 15.36 -1.67
N ALA A 186 -13.13 16.11 -2.45
CA ALA A 186 -13.54 16.57 -3.76
C ALA A 186 -12.54 16.12 -4.82
N ARG A 187 -13.05 15.61 -5.93
CA ARG A 187 -12.27 15.22 -7.09
C ARG A 187 -13.04 15.49 -8.38
N PRO A 188 -12.35 15.74 -9.51
CA PRO A 188 -12.97 15.75 -10.81
C PRO A 188 -13.58 14.38 -11.11
N ASP A 189 -14.70 14.39 -11.80
CA ASP A 189 -15.43 13.21 -12.27
C ASP A 189 -16.09 13.53 -13.60
N LEU A 190 -16.61 12.50 -14.25
CA LEU A 190 -17.41 12.65 -15.47
C LEU A 190 -18.85 12.26 -15.16
N ASN A 191 -19.79 13.03 -15.71
CA ASN A 191 -21.18 12.59 -15.74
C ASN A 191 -21.37 11.48 -16.80
N GLU A 192 -22.58 10.94 -16.89
CA GLU A 192 -22.92 9.89 -17.87
C GLU A 192 -22.75 10.34 -19.33
N GLN A 193 -22.70 11.64 -19.58
CA GLN A 193 -22.53 12.26 -20.90
C GLN A 193 -21.05 12.59 -21.20
N GLY A 194 -20.12 12.30 -20.28
CA GLY A 194 -18.70 12.60 -20.43
C GLY A 194 -18.31 14.04 -20.11
N GLU A 195 -19.23 14.86 -19.58
CA GLU A 195 -18.94 16.22 -19.14
C GLU A 195 -18.23 16.24 -17.80
N ALA A 196 -17.25 17.14 -17.65
CA ALA A 196 -16.56 17.37 -16.39
C ALA A 196 -17.54 17.84 -15.29
N ARG A 197 -17.47 17.16 -14.15
CA ARG A 197 -18.19 17.48 -12.91
C ARG A 197 -17.25 17.33 -11.73
N LEU A 198 -17.66 17.86 -10.58
CA LEU A 198 -17.01 17.64 -9.29
C LEU A 198 -17.77 16.58 -8.54
N LYS A 199 -17.09 15.48 -8.23
CA LYS A 199 -17.60 14.50 -7.30
C LYS A 199 -17.12 14.85 -5.89
N ILE A 200 -18.08 15.08 -5.01
CA ILE A 200 -17.83 15.52 -3.64
C ILE A 200 -18.45 14.50 -2.69
N ALA A 201 -17.65 13.98 -1.78
CA ALA A 201 -18.07 13.11 -0.69
C ALA A 201 -17.80 13.83 0.64
N MET A 202 -18.79 13.85 1.53
CA MET A 202 -18.70 14.51 2.83
C MET A 202 -19.39 13.70 3.91
N ASP A 203 -18.78 13.68 5.09
CA ASP A 203 -19.43 13.25 6.32
C ASP A 203 -19.75 14.49 7.15
N LEU A 204 -21.02 14.64 7.54
CA LEU A 204 -21.53 15.78 8.29
C LEU A 204 -22.12 15.29 9.62
N ALA A 205 -21.64 15.80 10.73
CA ALA A 205 -22.30 15.64 12.02
C ALA A 205 -23.38 16.71 12.15
N LEU A 206 -24.64 16.30 12.32
CA LEU A 206 -25.78 17.19 12.45
C LEU A 206 -26.29 17.21 13.89
N ALA A 207 -26.57 18.41 14.39
CA ALA A 207 -27.36 18.62 15.60
C ALA A 207 -28.58 19.51 15.30
N PRO A 208 -29.71 19.33 15.99
CA PRO A 208 -30.88 20.20 15.80
C PRO A 208 -30.57 21.66 16.16
N GLY A 209 -31.14 22.59 15.40
CA GLY A 209 -31.02 24.03 15.64
C GLY A 209 -30.20 24.73 14.57
N ALA A 210 -30.67 25.88 14.10
CA ALA A 210 -29.96 26.67 13.10
C ALA A 210 -28.67 27.24 13.69
N ALA A 211 -27.57 27.13 12.95
CA ALA A 211 -26.29 27.73 13.31
C ALA A 211 -25.63 28.29 12.05
N PRO A 212 -24.82 29.35 12.15
CA PRO A 212 -24.02 29.80 11.03
C PRO A 212 -23.06 28.69 10.56
N MET A 213 -22.69 28.73 9.29
CA MET A 213 -21.71 27.78 8.74
C MET A 213 -20.38 27.92 9.52
N PRO A 214 -19.73 26.80 9.92
CA PRO A 214 -18.48 26.87 10.65
C PRO A 214 -17.40 27.64 9.87
N ALA A 215 -16.63 28.48 10.57
CA ALA A 215 -15.56 29.27 9.96
C ALA A 215 -14.53 28.42 9.21
N GLU A 216 -14.26 27.21 9.70
CA GLU A 216 -13.36 26.23 9.05
C GLU A 216 -13.87 25.80 7.67
N MET A 217 -15.19 25.58 7.55
CA MET A 217 -15.82 25.22 6.28
C MET A 217 -15.80 26.41 5.31
N GLU A 218 -16.11 27.61 5.79
CA GLU A 218 -16.04 28.83 4.98
C GLU A 218 -14.61 29.10 4.48
N SER A 219 -13.61 28.93 5.33
CA SER A 219 -12.18 29.02 4.97
C SER A 219 -11.79 27.99 3.91
N LEU A 220 -12.27 26.74 4.03
CA LEU A 220 -12.06 25.70 3.02
C LEU A 220 -12.62 26.11 1.66
N PHE A 221 -13.88 26.57 1.60
CA PHE A 221 -14.50 26.99 0.35
C PHE A 221 -13.81 28.21 -0.26
N GLN A 222 -13.38 29.17 0.56
CA GLN A 222 -12.58 30.31 0.10
C GLN A 222 -11.25 29.87 -0.49
N LYS A 223 -10.60 28.87 0.11
CA LYS A 223 -9.34 28.31 -0.39
C LYS A 223 -9.53 27.55 -1.71
N LEU A 224 -10.55 26.69 -1.78
CA LEU A 224 -10.88 25.93 -2.99
C LEU A 224 -11.37 26.82 -4.13
N ALA A 225 -11.92 28.00 -3.85
CA ALA A 225 -12.33 28.97 -4.87
C ALA A 225 -11.15 29.70 -5.53
N ARG A 226 -9.93 29.62 -4.98
CA ARG A 226 -8.74 30.29 -5.52
C ARG A 226 -8.24 29.69 -6.83
N LEU A 227 -8.47 28.39 -7.03
CA LEU A 227 -8.05 27.67 -8.22
C LEU A 227 -9.21 26.85 -8.79
N PRO A 228 -9.35 26.76 -10.13
CA PRO A 228 -10.35 25.90 -10.73
C PRO A 228 -9.95 24.43 -10.56
N PHE A 229 -10.93 23.54 -10.63
CA PHE A 229 -10.67 22.10 -10.67
C PHE A 229 -10.36 21.63 -12.09
N PHE A 230 -9.38 20.75 -12.23
CA PHE A 230 -9.00 20.14 -13.49
C PHE A 230 -9.62 18.76 -13.67
N ALA A 231 -10.26 18.50 -14.81
CA ALA A 231 -10.70 17.16 -15.21
C ALA A 231 -9.87 16.66 -16.39
N MET A 232 -9.35 15.43 -16.29
CA MET A 232 -8.51 14.80 -17.34
C MET A 232 -9.23 14.58 -18.67
N SER A 233 -10.55 14.79 -18.77
CA SER A 233 -11.29 14.78 -20.03
C SER A 233 -11.24 16.13 -20.77
N GLY A 234 -10.84 17.20 -20.07
CA GLY A 234 -10.81 18.55 -20.59
C GLY A 234 -9.52 18.89 -21.35
N PRO A 235 -9.41 20.12 -21.88
CA PRO A 235 -8.18 20.62 -22.48
C PRO A 235 -7.07 20.70 -21.43
N ALA A 236 -5.81 20.57 -21.87
CA ALA A 236 -4.66 20.70 -20.98
C ALA A 236 -4.70 22.04 -20.22
N PRO A 237 -4.43 22.04 -18.91
CA PRO A 237 -4.49 23.24 -18.09
C PRO A 237 -3.37 24.21 -18.51
N THR A 238 -3.69 25.50 -18.58
CA THR A 238 -2.70 26.56 -18.89
C THR A 238 -1.96 27.07 -17.66
N GLY A 239 -2.49 26.80 -16.46
CA GLY A 239 -1.94 27.21 -15.17
C GLY A 239 -2.14 26.12 -14.11
N ALA A 240 -1.91 26.47 -12.85
CA ALA A 240 -2.18 25.55 -11.75
C ALA A 240 -3.69 25.38 -11.51
N GLN A 241 -4.10 24.16 -11.23
CA GLN A 241 -5.49 23.78 -10.96
C GLN A 241 -5.54 22.73 -9.85
N ILE A 242 -6.71 22.53 -9.25
CA ILE A 242 -6.94 21.50 -8.23
C ILE A 242 -7.34 20.21 -8.93
N PHE A 243 -6.57 19.14 -8.72
CA PHE A 243 -6.94 17.79 -9.14
C PHE A 243 -7.69 17.02 -8.05
N GLY A 244 -7.54 17.40 -6.78
CA GLY A 244 -8.30 16.80 -5.71
C GLY A 244 -8.02 17.44 -4.37
N CYS A 245 -8.91 17.25 -3.40
CA CYS A 245 -8.65 17.64 -2.02
C CYS A 245 -9.32 16.69 -1.03
N ARG A 246 -8.68 16.51 0.11
CA ARG A 246 -9.19 15.78 1.26
C ARG A 246 -8.97 16.60 2.52
N VAL A 247 -10.02 16.80 3.30
CA VAL A 247 -9.99 17.54 4.56
C VAL A 247 -10.72 16.74 5.62
N GLU A 248 -10.08 16.56 6.77
CA GLU A 248 -10.62 15.87 7.93
C GLU A 248 -10.22 16.68 9.18
N PRO A 249 -11.15 17.13 10.03
CA PRO A 249 -10.81 17.86 11.25
C PRO A 249 -9.92 17.03 12.17
N GLY A 250 -8.95 17.69 12.78
CA GLY A 250 -7.95 17.03 13.63
C GLY A 250 -6.92 16.18 12.85
N ARG A 251 -6.99 16.17 11.51
CA ARG A 251 -5.99 15.58 10.61
C ARG A 251 -5.48 16.64 9.63
N SER A 252 -4.40 16.35 8.93
CA SER A 252 -3.88 17.26 7.91
C SER A 252 -4.79 17.33 6.70
N SER A 253 -5.00 18.53 6.19
CA SER A 253 -5.57 18.71 4.87
C SER A 253 -4.57 18.24 3.81
N GLU A 254 -5.07 17.62 2.75
CA GLU A 254 -4.30 17.16 1.60
C GLU A 254 -4.92 17.79 0.33
N PHE A 255 -4.11 18.47 -0.47
CA PHE A 255 -4.53 19.10 -1.73
C PHE A 255 -3.63 18.60 -2.85
N GLN A 256 -4.23 18.09 -3.91
CA GLN A 256 -3.52 17.71 -5.13
C GLN A 256 -3.63 18.85 -6.13
N LEU A 257 -2.49 19.49 -6.41
CA LEU A 257 -2.38 20.54 -7.41
C LEU A 257 -1.76 19.95 -8.68
N ILE A 258 -2.25 20.40 -9.84
CA ILE A 258 -1.74 19.99 -11.16
C ILE A 258 -1.45 21.22 -12.02
N ALA A 259 -0.35 21.20 -12.77
CA ALA A 259 0.01 22.28 -13.67
C ALA A 259 0.91 21.80 -14.83
N PRO A 260 0.96 22.54 -15.96
CA PRO A 260 1.85 22.21 -17.08
C PRO A 260 3.33 22.53 -16.80
N ALA A 261 3.62 23.30 -15.74
CA ALA A 261 4.97 23.69 -15.36
C ALA A 261 5.13 23.68 -13.85
N LEU A 262 6.32 23.30 -13.38
CA LEU A 262 6.66 23.25 -11.96
C LEU A 262 6.61 24.63 -11.28
N ASP A 263 6.93 25.71 -12.00
CA ASP A 263 6.84 27.08 -11.47
C ASP A 263 5.41 27.49 -11.15
N HIS A 264 4.44 27.04 -11.95
CA HIS A 264 3.03 27.30 -11.67
C HIS A 264 2.57 26.60 -10.38
N LEU A 265 3.10 25.42 -10.06
CA LEU A 265 2.80 24.74 -8.78
C LEU A 265 3.37 25.51 -7.58
N LEU A 266 4.61 26.00 -7.69
CA LEU A 266 5.24 26.77 -6.62
C LEU A 266 4.54 28.12 -6.42
N GLU A 267 4.16 28.80 -7.50
CA GLU A 267 3.40 30.04 -7.47
C GLU A 267 2.03 29.83 -6.83
N ALA A 268 1.31 28.78 -7.22
CA ALA A 268 0.03 28.42 -6.62
C ALA A 268 0.17 28.14 -5.12
N GLN A 269 1.18 27.38 -4.71
CA GLN A 269 1.38 27.07 -3.30
C GLN A 269 1.66 28.33 -2.47
N THR A 270 2.52 29.22 -2.98
CA THR A 270 2.96 30.44 -2.27
C THR A 270 1.91 31.55 -2.25
N ARG A 271 1.28 31.84 -3.39
CA ARG A 271 0.29 32.93 -3.52
C ARG A 271 -1.08 32.55 -2.97
N GLU A 272 -1.52 31.33 -3.26
CA GLU A 272 -2.87 30.87 -2.87
C GLU A 272 -2.89 30.20 -1.49
N GLY A 273 -1.76 30.15 -0.78
CA GLY A 273 -1.68 29.71 0.62
C GLY A 273 -1.99 28.22 0.82
N PHE A 274 -1.68 27.37 -0.15
CA PHE A 274 -1.76 25.92 0.03
C PHE A 274 -0.66 25.42 0.98
N PRO A 275 -0.86 24.25 1.61
CA PRO A 275 0.12 23.73 2.56
C PRO A 275 1.54 23.65 2.00
N GLY A 276 2.52 23.95 2.86
CA GLY A 276 3.92 24.11 2.46
C GLY A 276 4.73 22.82 2.35
N TRP A 277 4.16 21.66 2.71
CA TRP A 277 4.82 20.36 2.65
C TRP A 277 4.18 19.49 1.58
N SER A 278 4.95 18.56 1.02
CA SER A 278 4.46 17.57 0.08
C SER A 278 5.09 16.20 0.30
N ARG A 279 4.32 15.17 -0.05
CA ARG A 279 4.77 13.77 -0.05
C ARG A 279 5.04 13.22 -1.43
N SER A 280 4.56 13.88 -2.47
CA SER A 280 4.68 13.36 -3.82
C SER A 280 4.72 14.50 -4.82
N LEU A 281 5.58 14.34 -5.82
CA LEU A 281 5.61 15.15 -7.03
C LEU A 281 5.84 14.21 -8.20
N SER A 282 4.91 14.18 -9.14
CA SER A 282 4.96 13.33 -10.31
C SER A 282 4.81 14.13 -11.59
N ARG A 283 5.33 13.58 -12.68
CA ARG A 283 5.15 14.04 -14.05
C ARG A 283 4.45 12.95 -14.84
N THR A 284 3.39 13.35 -15.54
CA THR A 284 2.70 12.53 -16.53
C THR A 284 2.68 13.29 -17.85
N ASP A 285 2.58 12.59 -18.98
CA ASP A 285 2.36 13.23 -20.26
C ASP A 285 0.86 13.13 -20.62
N PHE A 286 0.22 14.27 -20.86
CA PHE A 286 -1.19 14.39 -21.19
C PHE A 286 -1.35 15.20 -22.47
N ALA A 287 -2.00 14.62 -23.48
CA ALA A 287 -2.15 15.23 -24.82
C ALA A 287 -0.81 15.73 -25.42
N GLY A 288 0.29 15.00 -25.15
CA GLY A 288 1.63 15.35 -25.63
C GLY A 288 2.33 16.49 -24.85
N GLN A 289 1.74 16.96 -23.76
CA GLN A 289 2.34 17.97 -22.87
C GLN A 289 2.62 17.38 -21.48
N PRO A 290 3.70 17.80 -20.81
CA PRO A 290 3.96 17.37 -19.44
C PRO A 290 2.96 18.03 -18.48
N LEU A 291 2.38 17.22 -17.60
CA LEU A 291 1.62 17.66 -16.43
C LEU A 291 2.31 17.20 -15.16
N PHE A 292 2.49 18.15 -14.25
CA PHE A 292 3.08 17.92 -12.95
C PHE A 292 1.99 17.92 -11.89
N THR A 293 1.97 16.89 -11.05
CA THR A 293 1.02 16.77 -9.93
C THR A 293 1.77 16.71 -8.62
N ILE A 294 1.41 17.59 -7.68
CA ILE A 294 1.98 17.66 -6.33
C ILE A 294 0.89 17.51 -5.27
N GLU A 295 1.18 16.74 -4.22
CA GLU A 295 0.29 16.56 -3.08
C GLU A 295 0.72 17.43 -1.89
N CYS A 296 0.12 18.61 -1.76
CA CYS A 296 0.37 19.53 -0.65
C CYS A 296 -0.35 19.08 0.63
N THR A 297 0.36 19.03 1.76
CA THR A 297 -0.18 18.64 3.06
C THR A 297 0.31 19.53 4.20
N ASP A 298 -0.50 19.69 5.24
CA ASP A 298 -0.10 20.41 6.48
C ASP A 298 0.76 19.54 7.41
N GLN A 299 0.88 18.23 7.12
CA GLN A 299 1.67 17.31 7.93
C GLN A 299 3.17 17.45 7.65
N ALA A 300 3.95 17.68 8.71
CA ALA A 300 5.42 17.75 8.68
C ALA A 300 6.13 16.41 8.36
N GLY A 301 5.40 15.39 7.87
CA GLY A 301 5.93 14.09 7.45
C GLY A 301 6.16 14.03 5.94
N GLY A 302 6.74 15.08 5.37
CA GLY A 302 7.00 15.26 3.94
C GLY A 302 8.22 16.17 3.73
N MET A 303 8.42 16.64 2.50
CA MET A 303 9.44 17.64 2.15
C MET A 303 8.79 18.99 1.89
N ALA A 304 9.49 20.09 2.17
CA ALA A 304 8.98 21.41 1.79
C ALA A 304 8.74 21.46 0.27
N VAL A 305 7.60 22.01 -0.16
CA VAL A 305 7.19 22.05 -1.57
C VAL A 305 8.27 22.68 -2.46
N ALA A 306 8.88 23.77 -2.00
CA ALA A 306 9.97 24.44 -2.72
C ALA A 306 11.21 23.54 -2.88
N GLU A 307 11.58 22.79 -1.83
CA GLU A 307 12.71 21.85 -1.87
C GLU A 307 12.41 20.67 -2.81
N LEU A 308 11.20 20.11 -2.75
CA LEU A 308 10.77 18.99 -3.59
C LEU A 308 10.75 19.39 -5.08
N ILE A 309 10.24 20.58 -5.40
CA ILE A 309 10.25 21.13 -6.76
C ILE A 309 11.69 21.37 -7.24
N ALA A 310 12.57 21.92 -6.40
CA ALA A 310 13.97 22.15 -6.74
C ALA A 310 14.73 20.84 -7.02
N LEU A 311 14.49 19.82 -6.19
CA LEU A 311 15.04 18.47 -6.39
C LEU A 311 14.53 17.87 -7.70
N PHE A 312 13.23 17.95 -7.97
CA PHE A 312 12.64 17.43 -9.19
C PHE A 312 13.21 18.12 -10.43
N LYS A 313 13.30 19.46 -10.44
CA LYS A 313 13.87 20.21 -11.57
C LYS A 313 15.31 19.79 -11.86
N THR A 314 16.14 19.73 -10.82
CA THR A 314 17.57 19.39 -10.96
C THR A 314 17.75 17.96 -11.50
N LEU A 315 17.01 17.00 -10.96
CA LEU A 315 17.07 15.61 -11.41
C LEU A 315 16.47 15.41 -12.81
N ALA A 316 15.36 16.07 -13.13
CA ALA A 316 14.73 16.02 -14.45
C ALA A 316 15.63 16.58 -15.57
N GLY A 317 16.52 17.53 -15.23
CA GLY A 317 17.54 18.04 -16.15
C GLY A 317 18.67 17.04 -16.45
N ALA A 318 18.98 16.15 -15.50
CA ALA A 318 20.04 15.15 -15.64
C ALA A 318 19.52 13.79 -16.15
N ALA A 319 18.27 13.46 -15.86
CA ALA A 319 17.65 12.16 -16.07
C ALA A 319 16.16 12.28 -16.43
N GLY A 320 15.56 11.23 -16.97
CA GLY A 320 14.12 11.15 -17.21
C GLY A 320 13.32 10.96 -15.91
N LEU A 321 13.42 11.90 -14.95
CA LEU A 321 12.70 11.82 -13.69
C LEU A 321 11.18 11.87 -13.93
N ARG A 322 10.48 10.91 -13.33
CA ARG A 322 9.02 10.75 -13.43
C ARG A 322 8.33 11.09 -12.14
N GLU A 323 8.88 10.65 -11.02
CA GLU A 323 8.21 10.75 -9.74
C GLU A 323 9.22 10.84 -8.60
N ILE A 324 8.89 11.66 -7.61
CA ILE A 324 9.51 11.65 -6.29
C ILE A 324 8.39 11.43 -5.28
N THR A 325 8.58 10.46 -4.41
CA THR A 325 7.72 10.22 -3.26
C THR A 325 8.54 10.28 -1.98
N VAL A 326 7.94 10.82 -0.93
CA VAL A 326 8.48 10.82 0.44
C VAL A 326 7.63 9.81 1.20
N PRO A 327 8.08 8.55 1.32
CA PRO A 327 7.31 7.52 1.99
C PRO A 327 7.04 7.93 3.44
N ARG A 328 5.86 7.53 3.95
CA ARG A 328 5.45 7.84 5.32
C ARG A 328 6.42 7.16 6.31
N GLY A 329 7.27 7.96 6.93
CA GLY A 329 8.15 7.57 8.05
C GLY A 329 8.08 8.61 9.17
N THR A 330 8.84 8.42 10.26
CA THR A 330 9.03 9.50 11.23
C THR A 330 9.78 10.65 10.58
N ALA A 331 9.50 11.90 10.98
CA ALA A 331 10.10 13.09 10.37
C ALA A 331 11.66 13.10 10.44
N GLU A 332 12.23 12.29 11.33
CA GLU A 332 13.67 12.15 11.58
C GLU A 332 14.38 11.21 10.60
N GLU A 333 13.65 10.32 9.91
CA GLU A 333 14.25 9.26 9.10
C GLU A 333 14.61 9.69 7.67
N GLY A 334 13.95 10.73 7.13
CA GLY A 334 14.39 11.46 5.94
C GLY A 334 14.53 10.63 4.65
N PHE A 335 13.67 9.63 4.43
CA PHE A 335 13.72 8.82 3.20
C PHE A 335 13.03 9.49 2.02
N ILE A 336 13.61 9.30 0.83
CA ILE A 336 13.06 9.78 -0.45
C ILE A 336 13.12 8.62 -1.44
N GLN A 337 12.03 8.37 -2.14
CA GLN A 337 12.00 7.45 -3.26
C GLN A 337 11.87 8.23 -4.57
N ALA A 338 12.75 7.96 -5.54
CA ALA A 338 12.75 8.61 -6.83
C ALA A 338 12.64 7.58 -7.96
N THR A 339 11.73 7.80 -8.91
CA THR A 339 11.54 6.95 -10.09
C THR A 339 11.95 7.72 -11.34
N LEU A 340 12.89 7.19 -12.10
CA LEU A 340 13.55 7.88 -13.20
C LEU A 340 13.99 6.91 -14.30
N ASP A 341 13.92 7.35 -15.56
CA ASP A 341 14.60 6.65 -16.67
C ASP A 341 16.02 7.19 -16.83
N ILE A 342 17.03 6.34 -16.75
CA ILE A 342 18.44 6.72 -16.92
C ILE A 342 19.24 5.78 -17.80
N THR A 343 20.22 6.36 -18.48
CA THR A 343 21.31 5.62 -19.12
C THR A 343 22.51 5.49 -18.18
N GLY A 344 23.42 4.56 -18.45
CA GLY A 344 24.63 4.39 -17.64
C GLY A 344 25.50 5.65 -17.57
N SER A 345 25.55 6.46 -18.61
CA SER A 345 26.32 7.72 -18.63
C SER A 345 25.72 8.83 -17.77
N GLN A 346 24.41 8.80 -17.51
CA GLN A 346 23.72 9.79 -16.67
C GLN A 346 23.87 9.49 -15.17
N TRP A 347 24.19 8.25 -14.79
CA TRP A 347 24.19 7.80 -13.40
C TRP A 347 25.14 8.58 -12.49
N ALA A 348 26.35 8.91 -12.97
CA ALA A 348 27.33 9.67 -12.20
C ALA A 348 26.81 11.07 -11.84
N ALA A 349 26.20 11.77 -12.80
CA ALA A 349 25.61 13.10 -12.58
C ALA A 349 24.42 13.04 -11.61
N VAL A 350 23.56 12.02 -11.72
CA VAL A 350 22.47 11.79 -10.76
C VAL A 350 23.03 11.57 -9.35
N GLY A 351 24.10 10.79 -9.21
CA GLY A 351 24.77 10.55 -7.95
C GLY A 351 25.37 11.80 -7.32
N GLU A 352 25.98 12.68 -8.12
CA GLU A 352 26.52 13.97 -7.67
C GLU A 352 25.41 14.92 -7.19
N ILE A 353 24.32 15.02 -7.95
CA ILE A 353 23.14 15.82 -7.59
C ILE A 353 22.58 15.34 -6.25
N LEU A 354 22.31 14.03 -6.12
CA LEU A 354 21.70 13.47 -4.91
C LEU A 354 22.64 13.55 -3.70
N GLY A 355 23.90 13.15 -3.87
CA GLY A 355 24.90 13.12 -2.81
C GLY A 355 25.29 14.51 -2.36
N THR A 356 25.94 15.29 -3.23
CA THR A 356 26.50 16.60 -2.89
C THR A 356 25.44 17.69 -2.85
N GLY A 357 24.49 17.68 -3.78
CA GLY A 357 23.47 18.73 -3.89
C GLY A 357 22.37 18.64 -2.83
N PHE A 358 21.93 17.42 -2.50
CA PHE A 358 20.78 17.19 -1.61
C PHE A 358 21.11 16.35 -0.37
N ASN A 359 22.38 16.03 -0.12
CA ASN A 359 22.84 15.27 1.04
C ASN A 359 22.09 13.92 1.21
N CYS A 360 21.91 13.21 0.10
CA CYS A 360 21.20 11.93 0.05
C CYS A 360 22.16 10.78 -0.27
N GLY A 361 22.16 9.74 0.56
CA GLY A 361 22.84 8.48 0.27
C GLY A 361 21.88 7.47 -0.37
N LEU A 362 22.37 6.67 -1.31
CA LEU A 362 21.60 5.58 -1.92
C LEU A 362 21.51 4.39 -0.96
N VAL A 363 20.29 3.97 -0.65
CA VAL A 363 20.01 2.80 0.19
C VAL A 363 19.73 1.58 -0.67
N LYS A 364 18.92 1.78 -1.71
CA LYS A 364 18.51 0.72 -2.64
C LYS A 364 18.30 1.29 -4.03
N LEU A 365 18.68 0.52 -5.05
CA LEU A 365 18.31 0.75 -6.44
C LEU A 365 17.65 -0.52 -6.98
N GLU A 366 16.47 -0.35 -7.57
CA GLU A 366 15.89 -1.34 -8.49
C GLU A 366 15.91 -0.75 -9.90
N ALA A 367 16.51 -1.43 -10.86
CA ALA A 367 16.47 -1.03 -12.27
C ALA A 367 15.82 -2.13 -13.11
N LYS A 368 14.94 -1.75 -14.03
CA LYS A 368 14.37 -2.64 -15.04
C LYS A 368 14.83 -2.21 -16.42
N GLY A 369 15.25 -3.17 -17.24
CA GLY A 369 15.75 -2.88 -18.58
C GLY A 369 14.65 -2.53 -19.60
N GLU A 370 13.41 -2.42 -19.15
CA GLU A 370 12.26 -1.89 -19.88
C GLU A 370 12.05 -0.42 -19.45
N PRO A 371 12.62 0.55 -20.18
CA PRO A 371 12.37 1.96 -19.92
C PRO A 371 10.94 2.30 -20.32
N SER A 372 10.40 3.36 -19.75
CA SER A 372 9.01 3.66 -20.03
C SER A 372 8.82 4.48 -21.33
N ALA A 373 7.58 4.52 -21.84
CA ALA A 373 7.27 5.07 -23.15
C ALA A 373 7.87 6.47 -23.37
N GLY A 374 8.53 6.68 -24.51
CA GLY A 374 9.19 7.93 -24.87
C GLY A 374 10.65 8.08 -24.38
N ALA A 375 11.14 7.19 -23.50
CA ALA A 375 12.53 7.21 -23.06
C ALA A 375 13.48 6.57 -24.10
N PRO A 376 14.78 6.90 -24.07
CA PRO A 376 15.77 6.27 -24.95
C PRO A 376 15.82 4.75 -24.76
N ALA A 377 15.98 3.98 -25.84
CA ALA A 377 16.08 2.52 -25.76
C ALA A 377 17.26 2.03 -24.88
N ALA A 378 18.30 2.86 -24.74
CA ALA A 378 19.44 2.61 -23.86
C ALA A 378 19.12 2.84 -22.37
N ALA A 379 18.02 3.50 -22.02
CA ALA A 379 17.66 3.81 -20.64
C ALA A 379 17.14 2.58 -19.88
N TRP A 380 17.19 2.66 -18.56
CA TRP A 380 16.63 1.74 -17.59
C TRP A 380 15.60 2.50 -16.77
N ALA A 381 14.46 1.87 -16.47
CA ALA A 381 13.52 2.39 -15.49
C ALA A 381 14.04 2.07 -14.08
N CYS A 382 14.49 3.09 -13.37
CA CYS A 382 15.12 2.97 -12.06
C CYS A 382 14.21 3.52 -10.96
N THR A 383 14.10 2.77 -9.86
CA THR A 383 13.52 3.23 -8.59
C THR A 383 14.63 3.26 -7.55
N LEU A 384 14.93 4.46 -7.06
CA LEU A 384 15.93 4.72 -6.03
C LEU A 384 15.22 4.90 -4.70
N LEU A 385 15.72 4.24 -3.65
CA LEU A 385 15.44 4.60 -2.28
C LEU A 385 16.68 5.30 -1.70
N LEU A 386 16.46 6.50 -1.21
CA LEU A 386 17.48 7.42 -0.73
C LEU A 386 17.22 7.75 0.74
N ARG A 387 18.30 8.04 1.48
CA ARG A 387 18.22 8.52 2.86
C ARG A 387 18.98 9.84 3.00
N ARG A 388 18.32 10.87 3.52
CA ARG A 388 18.94 12.17 3.84
C ARG A 388 19.94 12.01 4.98
N GLY A 389 21.06 12.74 4.91
CA GLY A 389 22.11 12.73 5.92
C GLY A 389 22.90 11.43 6.02
N ALA A 390 22.73 10.50 5.07
CA ALA A 390 23.52 9.28 5.02
C ALA A 390 24.94 9.58 4.55
N ALA A 391 25.94 9.21 5.35
CA ALA A 391 27.36 9.33 5.01
C ALA A 391 27.83 8.30 3.97
N GLN A 392 26.98 7.34 3.59
CA GLN A 392 27.31 6.35 2.56
C GLN A 392 27.38 7.02 1.18
N GLY A 393 28.52 6.84 0.52
CA GLY A 393 28.74 7.35 -0.83
C GLY A 393 27.81 6.70 -1.86
N PHE A 394 27.52 7.44 -2.92
CA PHE A 394 26.74 6.95 -4.06
C PHE A 394 27.61 6.04 -4.94
N PRO A 395 27.21 4.80 -5.27
CA PRO A 395 28.02 3.83 -6.01
C PRO A 395 28.09 4.16 -7.52
N ALA A 396 28.69 5.30 -7.86
CA ALA A 396 28.68 5.85 -9.22
C ALA A 396 29.37 4.93 -10.27
N PRO A 397 30.61 4.45 -10.10
CA PRO A 397 31.29 3.73 -11.18
C PRO A 397 30.72 2.31 -11.41
N GLU A 398 30.40 1.58 -10.34
CA GLU A 398 29.93 0.20 -10.44
C GLU A 398 28.55 0.10 -11.09
N VAL A 399 27.57 0.84 -10.56
CA VAL A 399 26.20 0.80 -11.09
C VAL A 399 26.13 1.47 -12.47
N GLY A 400 26.87 2.55 -12.70
CA GLY A 400 26.94 3.18 -14.03
C GLY A 400 27.44 2.21 -15.10
N SER A 401 28.45 1.39 -14.78
CA SER A 401 28.98 0.37 -15.68
C SER A 401 27.95 -0.74 -15.98
N LEU A 402 27.17 -1.17 -14.97
CA LEU A 402 26.12 -2.18 -15.16
C LEU A 402 24.98 -1.65 -16.04
N LEU A 403 24.52 -0.42 -15.78
CA LEU A 403 23.45 0.20 -16.55
C LEU A 403 23.90 0.53 -18.00
N GLY A 404 25.18 0.84 -18.18
CA GLY A 404 25.80 1.17 -19.47
C GLY A 404 26.34 -0.03 -20.26
N ALA A 405 26.29 -1.24 -19.70
CA ALA A 405 26.82 -2.42 -20.38
C ALA A 405 26.01 -2.79 -21.63
N ALA A 406 26.70 -3.44 -22.58
CA ALA A 406 26.13 -3.89 -23.86
C ALA A 406 25.28 -5.16 -23.68
N TRP A 407 24.19 -5.05 -22.90
CA TRP A 407 23.24 -6.15 -22.72
C TRP A 407 22.59 -6.54 -24.05
N PRO A 408 22.38 -7.85 -24.31
CA PRO A 408 21.69 -8.29 -25.52
C PRO A 408 20.32 -7.60 -25.67
N PRO A 409 20.04 -6.87 -26.77
CA PRO A 409 18.82 -6.07 -26.88
C PRO A 409 17.52 -6.86 -26.70
N ALA A 410 17.50 -8.11 -27.17
CA ALA A 410 16.35 -9.01 -27.02
C ALA A 410 16.09 -9.43 -25.56
N LEU A 411 17.10 -9.38 -24.70
CA LEU A 411 17.00 -9.79 -23.30
C LEU A 411 16.89 -8.61 -22.34
N LYS A 412 17.27 -7.40 -22.77
CA LYS A 412 17.34 -6.22 -21.89
C LYS A 412 16.00 -5.97 -21.17
N GLY A 413 14.87 -6.02 -21.87
CA GLY A 413 13.54 -5.85 -21.26
C GLY A 413 13.19 -6.88 -20.19
N HIS A 414 13.91 -7.99 -20.13
CA HIS A 414 13.73 -9.08 -19.16
C HIS A 414 14.74 -9.02 -17.99
N LEU A 415 15.60 -8.01 -17.95
CA LEU A 415 16.58 -7.80 -16.89
C LEU A 415 16.00 -6.94 -15.75
N GLN A 416 16.31 -7.35 -14.53
CA GLN A 416 16.05 -6.58 -13.31
C GLN A 416 17.31 -6.56 -12.44
N LEU A 417 17.88 -5.37 -12.26
CA LEU A 417 18.99 -5.12 -11.36
C LEU A 417 18.45 -4.71 -9.98
N LEU A 418 19.04 -5.28 -8.93
CA LEU A 418 18.85 -4.87 -7.55
C LEU A 418 20.23 -4.57 -6.96
N TRP A 419 20.41 -3.36 -6.48
CA TRP A 419 21.58 -2.96 -5.70
C TRP A 419 21.13 -2.55 -4.30
N LEU A 420 21.85 -3.05 -3.31
CA LEU A 420 21.80 -2.71 -1.90
C LEU A 420 23.23 -2.44 -1.44
N SER A 421 23.39 -1.75 -0.31
CA SER A 421 24.74 -1.45 0.21
C SER A 421 25.61 -2.70 0.49
N SER A 422 24.99 -3.85 0.69
CA SER A 422 25.63 -5.13 1.00
C SER A 422 25.54 -6.17 -0.13
N THR A 423 24.68 -5.96 -1.13
CA THR A 423 24.34 -6.98 -2.14
C THR A 423 24.12 -6.35 -3.50
N LEU A 424 24.67 -6.96 -4.55
CA LEU A 424 24.36 -6.64 -5.95
C LEU A 424 23.85 -7.89 -6.66
N ARG A 425 22.62 -7.85 -7.18
CA ARG A 425 21.96 -8.97 -7.84
C ARG A 425 21.31 -8.53 -9.15
N LEU A 426 21.53 -9.29 -10.22
CA LEU A 426 20.87 -9.14 -11.50
C LEU A 426 20.03 -10.38 -11.76
N LEU A 427 18.71 -10.19 -11.92
CA LEU A 427 17.76 -11.21 -12.30
C LEU A 427 17.45 -11.08 -13.79
N ALA A 428 17.33 -12.22 -14.47
CA ALA A 428 16.98 -12.27 -15.88
C ALA A 428 15.93 -13.36 -16.13
N VAL A 429 14.87 -13.03 -16.87
CA VAL A 429 13.97 -14.03 -17.45
C VAL A 429 14.58 -14.49 -18.77
N VAL A 430 14.74 -15.80 -18.96
CA VAL A 430 15.43 -16.39 -20.12
C VAL A 430 14.57 -17.45 -20.81
N GLY A 431 14.75 -17.61 -22.13
CA GLY A 431 14.08 -18.62 -22.94
C GLY A 431 14.82 -19.96 -23.01
N GLY A 432 16.09 -20.01 -22.61
CA GLY A 432 16.90 -21.23 -22.56
C GLY A 432 18.39 -20.98 -22.33
N GLU A 433 19.21 -22.03 -22.48
CA GLU A 433 20.67 -21.95 -22.27
C GLU A 433 21.44 -20.94 -23.16
N PRO A 434 21.07 -20.68 -24.43
CA PRO A 434 21.76 -19.68 -25.25
C PRO A 434 21.71 -18.27 -24.65
N ASP A 435 20.56 -17.91 -24.08
CA ASP A 435 20.35 -16.63 -23.39
C ASP A 435 21.23 -16.55 -22.15
N VAL A 436 21.27 -17.63 -21.35
CA VAL A 436 22.12 -17.71 -20.15
C VAL A 436 23.59 -17.54 -20.52
N THR A 437 24.05 -18.17 -21.60
CA THR A 437 25.46 -18.10 -22.05
C THR A 437 25.84 -16.68 -22.47
N SER A 438 24.94 -16.00 -23.19
CA SER A 438 25.14 -14.61 -23.62
C SER A 438 25.15 -13.64 -22.43
N LEU A 439 24.28 -13.85 -21.44
CA LEU A 439 24.26 -13.05 -20.21
C LEU A 439 25.48 -13.31 -19.32
N LYS A 440 25.98 -14.56 -19.25
CA LYS A 440 27.22 -14.91 -18.52
C LYS A 440 28.42 -14.13 -19.04
N ALA A 441 28.63 -14.08 -20.35
CA ALA A 441 29.76 -13.35 -20.92
C ALA A 441 29.77 -11.85 -20.54
N VAL A 442 28.59 -11.21 -20.58
CA VAL A 442 28.46 -9.80 -20.17
C VAL A 442 28.62 -9.66 -18.64
N GLY A 443 27.95 -10.51 -17.85
CA GLY A 443 28.02 -10.50 -16.40
C GLY A 443 29.44 -10.69 -15.86
N GLU A 444 30.19 -11.66 -16.41
CA GLU A 444 31.59 -11.93 -16.04
C GLU A 444 32.50 -10.74 -16.34
N SER A 445 32.32 -10.07 -17.48
CA SER A 445 33.07 -8.84 -17.81
C SER A 445 32.83 -7.69 -16.81
N LEU A 446 31.68 -7.72 -16.12
CA LEU A 446 31.28 -6.78 -15.08
C LEU A 446 31.58 -7.31 -13.67
N GLY A 447 32.24 -8.47 -13.56
CA GLY A 447 32.58 -9.12 -12.29
C GLY A 447 31.37 -9.65 -11.52
N LEU A 448 30.29 -10.05 -12.20
CA LEU A 448 29.17 -10.77 -11.62
C LEU A 448 29.39 -12.28 -11.75
N THR A 449 29.05 -13.02 -10.70
CA THR A 449 29.08 -14.50 -10.70
C THR A 449 27.68 -15.04 -11.00
N TYR A 450 27.59 -16.09 -11.83
CA TYR A 450 26.33 -16.79 -12.08
C TYR A 450 25.88 -17.57 -10.83
N LEU A 451 24.70 -17.26 -10.31
CA LEU A 451 24.13 -17.87 -9.12
C LEU A 451 23.17 -19.03 -9.42
N GLY A 452 22.90 -19.30 -10.70
CA GLY A 452 21.99 -20.37 -11.11
C GLY A 452 20.53 -19.94 -11.29
N PRO A 453 19.67 -20.90 -11.70
CA PRO A 453 18.23 -20.70 -11.80
C PRO A 453 17.62 -20.43 -10.42
N GLN A 454 16.62 -19.56 -10.38
CA GLN A 454 15.94 -19.10 -9.17
C GLN A 454 14.54 -19.71 -9.13
N SER A 455 14.40 -20.83 -8.42
CA SER A 455 13.19 -21.66 -8.44
C SER A 455 11.93 -20.88 -8.05
N ARG A 456 12.00 -20.04 -7.01
CA ARG A 456 10.85 -19.26 -6.54
C ARG A 456 10.44 -18.18 -7.53
N GLU A 457 11.38 -17.33 -7.93
CA GLU A 457 11.13 -16.28 -8.91
C GLU A 457 10.66 -16.86 -10.25
N SER A 458 11.13 -18.06 -10.61
CA SER A 458 10.68 -18.78 -11.79
C SER A 458 9.22 -19.25 -11.70
N LEU A 459 8.82 -19.79 -10.54
CA LEU A 459 7.44 -20.19 -10.27
C LEU A 459 6.50 -18.98 -10.24
N GLU A 460 6.91 -17.89 -9.58
CA GLU A 460 6.13 -16.65 -9.48
C GLU A 460 5.89 -16.00 -10.86
N ARG A 461 6.90 -16.05 -11.74
CA ARG A 461 6.81 -15.48 -13.10
C ARG A 461 6.34 -16.46 -14.16
N ASN A 462 6.17 -17.73 -13.80
CA ASN A 462 5.91 -18.82 -14.74
C ASN A 462 6.89 -18.82 -15.93
N ALA A 463 8.17 -18.58 -15.65
CA ALA A 463 9.24 -18.47 -16.64
C ALA A 463 10.59 -18.84 -16.01
N MET A 464 11.59 -19.26 -16.79
CA MET A 464 12.91 -19.55 -16.23
C MET A 464 13.61 -18.24 -15.84
N VAL A 465 13.86 -18.07 -14.54
CA VAL A 465 14.59 -16.92 -13.99
C VAL A 465 15.98 -17.38 -13.57
N VAL A 466 17.01 -16.67 -14.00
CA VAL A 466 18.39 -16.87 -13.53
C VAL A 466 18.88 -15.64 -12.78
N ALA A 467 19.85 -15.83 -11.88
CA ALA A 467 20.47 -14.74 -11.14
C ALA A 467 21.98 -14.68 -11.38
N PHE A 468 22.50 -13.46 -11.35
CA PHE A 468 23.91 -13.13 -11.26
C PHE A 468 24.11 -12.22 -10.05
N GLY A 469 25.26 -12.28 -9.39
CA GLY A 469 25.54 -11.37 -8.29
C GLY A 469 26.97 -11.40 -7.83
N ARG A 470 27.29 -10.51 -6.90
CA ARG A 470 28.54 -10.56 -6.13
C ARG A 470 28.19 -11.06 -4.74
N GLN A 471 28.56 -12.31 -4.46
CA GLN A 471 28.46 -12.86 -3.11
C GLN A 471 29.70 -12.43 -2.33
N ALA A 472 29.54 -12.03 -1.07
CA ALA A 472 30.67 -12.04 -0.15
C ALA A 472 31.29 -13.45 -0.18
N PRO A 473 32.63 -13.60 -0.13
CA PRO A 473 33.27 -14.90 -0.25
C PRO A 473 32.72 -15.86 0.81
N PRO A 474 32.53 -17.16 0.48
CA PRO A 474 31.88 -18.10 1.39
C PRO A 474 32.70 -18.28 2.68
N PRO A 475 32.04 -18.38 3.86
CA PRO A 475 32.73 -18.66 5.11
C PRO A 475 33.18 -20.12 5.10
N GLY A 476 34.49 -20.32 5.01
CA GLY A 476 35.07 -21.64 4.82
C GLY A 476 36.48 -21.77 5.38
N THR A 477 36.69 -21.39 6.65
CA THR A 477 37.73 -21.98 7.51
C THR A 477 37.45 -21.72 8.99
N THR A 478 37.22 -22.81 9.74
CA THR A 478 37.26 -22.97 11.21
C THR A 478 36.18 -22.32 12.11
N PRO A 479 35.69 -23.02 13.16
CA PRO A 479 34.70 -22.51 14.09
C PRO A 479 35.37 -21.64 15.15
N GLY A 480 35.40 -20.33 14.89
CA GLY A 480 35.58 -19.29 15.89
C GLY A 480 34.41 -18.31 15.81
N PRO A 481 34.09 -17.57 16.89
CA PRO A 481 33.12 -16.48 16.79
C PRO A 481 33.58 -15.52 15.68
N PRO A 482 32.71 -15.14 14.74
CA PRO A 482 33.10 -14.28 13.63
C PRO A 482 33.60 -12.93 14.20
N PRO A 483 34.71 -12.39 13.68
CA PRO A 483 35.16 -11.05 14.07
C PRO A 483 34.08 -10.02 13.73
N PRO A 484 34.03 -8.88 14.45
CA PRO A 484 33.13 -7.78 14.11
C PRO A 484 33.44 -7.30 12.68
N GLY A 485 32.53 -7.57 11.75
CA GLY A 485 32.68 -7.23 10.32
C GLY A 485 32.33 -8.32 9.32
N VAL A 486 32.07 -9.56 9.75
CA VAL A 486 31.58 -10.61 8.83
C VAL A 486 30.10 -10.36 8.51
N ALA A 487 29.76 -10.31 7.21
CA ALA A 487 28.38 -10.19 6.75
C ALA A 487 27.58 -11.44 7.19
N ILE A 488 26.58 -11.24 8.05
CA ILE A 488 25.63 -12.30 8.45
C ILE A 488 24.44 -12.22 7.51
N GLY A 489 24.24 -13.28 6.73
CA GLY A 489 23.21 -13.35 5.71
C GLY A 489 23.45 -12.41 4.52
N GLU A 490 22.49 -12.43 3.60
CA GLU A 490 22.40 -11.58 2.41
C GLU A 490 21.20 -10.65 2.59
N GLU A 491 21.41 -9.33 2.62
CA GLU A 491 20.28 -8.41 2.54
C GLU A 491 19.67 -8.55 1.15
N ILE A 492 18.37 -8.89 1.10
CA ILE A 492 17.66 -9.13 -0.16
C ILE A 492 16.65 -8.03 -0.47
N ASP A 493 16.28 -7.21 0.52
CA ASP A 493 15.34 -6.12 0.32
C ASP A 493 15.43 -5.07 1.43
N THR A 494 15.27 -3.80 1.06
CA THR A 494 15.01 -2.69 1.97
C THR A 494 13.86 -1.85 1.41
N THR A 495 12.76 -1.77 2.16
CA THR A 495 11.55 -1.02 1.79
C THR A 495 11.14 -0.07 2.90
N VAL A 496 10.44 1.02 2.58
CA VAL A 496 9.90 1.92 3.61
C VAL A 496 8.43 1.62 3.79
N THR A 497 8.05 1.21 4.99
CA THR A 497 6.65 0.99 5.38
C THR A 497 6.15 2.17 6.20
N GLN A 498 4.84 2.25 6.43
CA GLN A 498 4.27 3.26 7.36
C GLN A 498 4.82 3.15 8.79
N ALA A 499 5.34 1.98 9.18
CA ALA A 499 5.93 1.75 10.49
C ALA A 499 7.43 2.07 10.56
N GLY A 500 8.06 2.40 9.42
CA GLY A 500 9.49 2.64 9.27
C GLY A 500 10.15 1.74 8.21
N PRO A 501 11.47 1.86 8.02
CA PRO A 501 12.25 1.05 7.09
C PRO A 501 12.21 -0.43 7.47
N GLN A 502 11.70 -1.27 6.59
CA GLN A 502 11.75 -2.72 6.68
C GLN A 502 12.99 -3.22 5.93
N ILE A 503 13.87 -3.92 6.64
CA ILE A 503 15.03 -4.60 6.09
C ILE A 503 14.73 -6.10 6.09
N SER A 504 15.05 -6.81 5.00
CA SER A 504 14.87 -8.25 4.88
C SER A 504 16.21 -8.92 4.54
N VAL A 505 16.62 -9.85 5.39
CA VAL A 505 17.88 -10.57 5.29
C VAL A 505 17.59 -12.05 5.05
N ARG A 506 18.15 -12.61 3.98
CA ARG A 506 18.13 -14.05 3.68
C ARG A 506 19.36 -14.71 4.27
N LEU A 507 19.17 -15.76 5.05
CA LEU A 507 20.26 -16.39 5.79
C LEU A 507 19.95 -17.86 6.09
N GLU A 508 20.98 -18.65 6.41
CA GLU A 508 20.76 -19.99 6.92
C GLU A 508 20.04 -19.93 8.27
N PHE A 509 19.21 -20.94 8.58
CA PHE A 509 18.45 -20.93 9.83
C PHE A 509 19.38 -20.86 11.06
N SER A 510 20.56 -21.49 10.98
CA SER A 510 21.60 -21.46 12.02
C SER A 510 22.25 -20.09 12.22
N GLU A 511 22.15 -19.17 11.26
CA GLU A 511 22.74 -17.83 11.32
C GLU A 511 21.82 -16.80 12.00
N ILE A 512 20.52 -17.12 12.15
CA ILE A 512 19.52 -16.19 12.69
C ILE A 512 19.89 -15.69 14.10
N PRO A 513 20.33 -16.53 15.05
CA PRO A 513 20.74 -16.05 16.36
C PRO A 513 21.89 -15.02 16.30
N ALA A 514 22.86 -15.22 15.41
CA ALA A 514 23.97 -14.30 15.25
C ALA A 514 23.52 -12.94 14.70
N LEU A 515 22.55 -12.93 13.77
CA LEU A 515 21.95 -11.69 13.28
C LEU A 515 21.20 -10.95 14.40
N LEU A 516 20.43 -11.66 15.23
CA LEU A 516 19.71 -11.05 16.36
C LEU A 516 20.68 -10.43 17.40
N GLU A 517 21.81 -11.08 17.68
CA GLU A 517 22.87 -10.51 18.53
C GLU A 517 23.47 -9.24 17.91
N ARG A 518 23.74 -9.25 16.59
CA ARG A 518 24.24 -8.07 15.89
C ARG A 518 23.27 -6.90 15.99
N LEU A 519 21.99 -7.14 15.74
CA LEU A 519 20.93 -6.12 15.85
C LEU A 519 20.83 -5.56 17.28
N ARG A 520 21.05 -6.39 18.29
CA ARG A 520 21.11 -5.94 19.69
C ARG A 520 22.29 -5.01 19.95
N ALA A 521 23.47 -5.35 19.41
CA ALA A 521 24.67 -4.53 19.54
C ALA A 521 24.58 -3.20 18.78
N GLU A 522 23.86 -3.16 17.66
CA GLU A 522 23.64 -1.93 16.89
C GLU A 522 22.77 -0.90 17.63
N GLY A 523 21.97 -1.32 18.62
CA GLY A 523 21.17 -0.43 19.46
C GLY A 523 20.07 0.36 18.73
N LYS A 524 19.76 0.01 17.47
CA LYS A 524 18.70 0.64 16.68
C LYS A 524 17.34 0.23 17.20
N GLY A 525 16.37 1.16 17.23
CA GLY A 525 15.01 0.83 17.62
C GLY A 525 14.35 -0.11 16.60
N ILE A 526 13.77 -1.21 17.08
CA ILE A 526 13.03 -2.20 16.27
C ILE A 526 11.61 -2.28 16.80
N VAL A 527 10.64 -2.21 15.90
CA VAL A 527 9.20 -2.26 16.24
C VAL A 527 8.50 -3.52 15.73
N LYS A 528 9.16 -4.27 14.85
CA LYS A 528 8.63 -5.51 14.30
C LYS A 528 9.76 -6.43 13.86
N ILE A 529 9.61 -7.73 14.11
CA ILE A 529 10.47 -8.81 13.59
C ILE A 529 9.56 -9.88 13.00
N ALA A 530 9.89 -10.35 11.80
CA ALA A 530 9.21 -11.46 11.16
C ALA A 530 10.23 -12.44 10.58
N LEU A 531 9.94 -13.72 10.69
CA LEU A 531 10.70 -14.79 10.05
C LEU A 531 9.80 -15.49 9.05
N GLU A 532 10.30 -15.74 7.85
CA GLU A 532 9.65 -16.53 6.82
C GLU A 532 10.56 -17.69 6.40
N CYS A 533 10.05 -18.92 6.49
CA CYS A 533 10.72 -20.16 6.14
C CYS A 533 9.89 -20.89 5.07
N GLN A 534 10.45 -21.03 3.88
CA GLN A 534 9.81 -21.74 2.77
C GLN A 534 10.82 -22.63 2.02
N PRO A 535 11.21 -23.78 2.56
CA PRO A 535 12.16 -24.67 1.88
C PRO A 535 11.65 -25.09 0.49
N PRO A 536 12.54 -25.22 -0.51
CA PRO A 536 14.01 -25.29 -0.40
C PRO A 536 14.72 -23.93 -0.25
N ASP A 537 13.99 -22.81 -0.23
CA ASP A 537 14.60 -21.50 -0.07
C ASP A 537 15.16 -21.29 1.35
N ARG A 538 16.25 -20.51 1.44
CA ARG A 538 16.80 -20.06 2.73
C ARG A 538 15.80 -19.15 3.45
N PRO A 539 15.70 -19.24 4.79
CA PRO A 539 14.87 -18.35 5.60
C PRO A 539 15.15 -16.86 5.35
N VAL A 540 14.11 -16.04 5.51
CA VAL A 540 14.18 -14.58 5.45
C VAL A 540 13.74 -14.00 6.78
N LEU A 541 14.65 -13.29 7.46
CA LEU A 541 14.34 -12.49 8.63
C LEU A 541 14.13 -11.03 8.20
N SER A 542 12.93 -10.51 8.42
CA SER A 542 12.59 -9.10 8.18
C SER A 542 12.39 -8.35 9.48
N TYR A 543 12.86 -7.12 9.58
CA TYR A 543 12.66 -6.27 10.75
C TYR A 543 12.39 -4.83 10.34
N ILE A 544 11.57 -4.12 11.13
CA ILE A 544 11.24 -2.71 10.91
C ILE A 544 12.00 -1.86 11.91
N LEU A 545 12.84 -0.97 11.39
CA LEU A 545 13.53 0.05 12.16
C LEU A 545 12.58 1.22 12.44
N ARG A 546 12.65 1.77 13.65
CA ARG A 546 12.00 3.02 14.04
C ARG A 546 12.62 3.52 15.34
N ASP A 547 12.66 4.83 15.56
CA ASP A 547 12.96 5.38 16.89
C ASP A 547 11.96 4.84 17.91
N GLY A 548 12.42 3.88 18.70
CA GLY A 548 11.61 3.09 19.61
C GLY A 548 12.29 2.98 20.95
N SER A 549 11.50 2.68 22.00
CA SER A 549 12.08 2.44 23.31
C SER A 549 13.11 1.28 23.22
N PRO A 550 14.32 1.46 23.79
CA PRO A 550 15.31 0.38 23.86
C PRO A 550 14.74 -0.88 24.53
N ASP A 551 13.77 -0.71 25.45
CA ASP A 551 13.11 -1.83 26.13
C ASP A 551 12.24 -2.66 25.18
N VAL A 552 11.53 -2.01 24.25
CA VAL A 552 10.70 -2.68 23.24
C VAL A 552 11.59 -3.48 22.28
N THR A 553 12.68 -2.85 21.82
CA THR A 553 13.67 -3.49 20.95
C THR A 553 14.29 -4.71 21.62
N ALA A 554 14.77 -4.55 22.87
CA ALA A 554 15.36 -5.64 23.64
C ALA A 554 14.37 -6.77 23.91
N ARG A 555 13.07 -6.44 24.13
CA ARG A 555 12.00 -7.44 24.27
C ARG A 555 11.80 -8.22 22.98
N LEU A 556 11.58 -7.55 21.85
CA LEU A 556 11.34 -8.20 20.56
C LEU A 556 12.51 -9.11 20.14
N LEU A 557 13.75 -8.62 20.27
CA LEU A 557 14.94 -9.41 19.96
C LEU A 557 15.07 -10.65 20.85
N ARG A 558 14.72 -10.55 22.14
CA ARG A 558 14.73 -11.69 23.07
C ARG A 558 13.64 -12.70 22.72
N GLN A 559 12.44 -12.25 22.41
CA GLN A 559 11.32 -13.11 22.01
C GLN A 559 11.63 -13.85 20.71
N ALA A 560 12.20 -13.14 19.71
CA ALA A 560 12.64 -13.76 18.47
C ALA A 560 13.73 -14.82 18.71
N ASP A 561 14.73 -14.51 19.54
CA ASP A 561 15.82 -15.44 19.88
C ASP A 561 15.28 -16.71 20.57
N LEU A 562 14.30 -16.58 21.47
CA LEU A 562 13.61 -17.73 22.08
C LEU A 562 12.92 -18.60 21.03
N LEU A 563 12.15 -18.00 20.12
CA LEU A 563 11.37 -18.75 19.11
C LEU A 563 12.26 -19.55 18.15
N VAL A 564 13.40 -19.00 17.74
CA VAL A 564 14.32 -19.65 16.80
C VAL A 564 15.18 -20.74 17.45
N ARG A 565 15.39 -20.67 18.77
CA ARG A 565 16.14 -21.68 19.53
C ARG A 565 15.29 -22.88 19.96
N LEU A 566 13.97 -22.74 19.96
CA LEU A 566 13.07 -23.85 20.29
C LEU A 566 13.04 -24.89 19.16
N ASP A 567 12.93 -26.16 19.53
CA ASP A 567 12.72 -27.28 18.60
C ASP A 567 11.26 -27.31 18.08
N LEU A 568 10.94 -26.27 17.33
CA LEU A 568 9.73 -26.15 16.54
C LEU A 568 10.05 -26.60 15.10
N PRO A 569 9.07 -27.15 14.35
CA PRO A 569 9.31 -27.68 13.01
C PRO A 569 9.41 -26.55 11.96
N TRP A 570 10.29 -25.60 12.23
CA TRP A 570 10.72 -24.56 11.30
C TRP A 570 11.48 -25.17 10.14
N ASN A 571 11.45 -24.50 8.99
CA ASN A 571 12.34 -24.79 7.86
C ASN A 571 12.25 -26.25 7.35
N ARG A 572 11.07 -26.89 7.47
CA ARG A 572 10.79 -28.20 6.85
C ARG A 572 10.11 -28.03 5.50
N PRO A 573 10.48 -28.82 4.47
CA PRO A 573 9.84 -28.72 3.17
C PRO A 573 8.38 -29.14 3.25
N LEU A 574 7.53 -28.56 2.41
CA LEU A 574 6.08 -28.84 2.43
C LEU A 574 5.76 -30.31 2.14
N SER A 575 6.64 -31.02 1.42
CA SER A 575 6.55 -32.46 1.20
C SER A 575 6.56 -33.27 2.50
N GLU A 576 7.09 -32.72 3.59
CA GLU A 576 7.08 -33.36 4.91
C GLU A 576 5.81 -33.06 5.73
N ALA A 577 4.86 -32.30 5.19
CA ALA A 577 3.58 -32.05 5.86
C ALA A 577 2.76 -33.35 6.09
N GLU A 578 3.07 -34.43 5.36
CA GLU A 578 2.52 -35.77 5.62
C GLU A 578 3.02 -36.36 6.95
N ARG A 579 4.26 -36.01 7.33
CA ARG A 579 4.94 -36.49 8.54
C ARG A 579 4.59 -35.66 9.78
N GLY A 580 4.01 -34.47 9.61
CA GLY A 580 3.60 -33.64 10.73
C GLY A 580 3.27 -32.20 10.35
N LEU A 581 3.42 -31.31 11.32
CA LEU A 581 3.20 -29.88 11.14
C LEU A 581 4.48 -29.21 10.62
N VAL A 582 4.32 -28.28 9.68
CA VAL A 582 5.39 -27.45 9.12
C VAL A 582 5.12 -26.00 9.51
N LEU A 583 6.11 -25.31 10.10
CA LEU A 583 5.98 -23.89 10.38
C LEU A 583 6.69 -23.06 9.30
N HIS A 584 5.93 -22.11 8.76
CA HIS A 584 6.37 -21.20 7.70
C HIS A 584 6.94 -19.90 8.23
N GLY A 585 6.78 -19.60 9.51
CA GLY A 585 7.32 -18.35 10.05
C GLY A 585 6.55 -17.80 11.24
N PHE A 586 7.06 -16.70 11.78
CA PHE A 586 6.43 -15.93 12.83
C PHE A 586 6.48 -14.43 12.56
N THR A 587 5.67 -13.68 13.30
CA THR A 587 5.73 -12.22 13.37
C THR A 587 5.54 -11.79 14.81
N LEU A 588 6.38 -10.85 15.25
CA LEU A 588 6.35 -10.17 16.53
C LEU A 588 6.32 -8.66 16.26
N ASP A 589 5.46 -7.93 16.96
CA ASP A 589 5.40 -6.46 16.88
C ASP A 589 5.12 -5.83 18.25
N THR A 590 4.95 -4.51 18.29
CA THR A 590 4.74 -3.76 19.53
C THR A 590 3.42 -4.05 20.25
N SER A 591 2.50 -4.82 19.64
CA SER A 591 1.23 -5.21 20.28
C SER A 591 1.39 -6.34 21.30
N ASP A 592 2.60 -6.89 21.41
CA ASP A 592 2.89 -8.09 22.20
C ASP A 592 2.09 -9.33 21.75
N GLU A 593 1.58 -9.34 20.52
CA GLU A 593 0.98 -10.54 19.92
C GLU A 593 2.00 -11.29 19.05
N LEU A 594 2.24 -12.56 19.38
CA LEU A 594 2.94 -13.50 18.51
C LEU A 594 1.96 -14.03 17.46
N VAL A 595 2.33 -13.95 16.19
CA VAL A 595 1.60 -14.59 15.07
C VAL A 595 2.47 -15.67 14.47
N VAL A 596 2.01 -16.91 14.42
CA VAL A 596 2.69 -18.08 13.83
C VAL A 596 1.90 -18.58 12.62
N ARG A 597 2.60 -18.82 11.51
CA ARG A 597 2.01 -19.36 10.27
C ARG A 597 2.59 -20.74 9.98
N GLY A 598 1.77 -21.63 9.44
CA GLY A 598 2.22 -22.97 9.08
C GLY A 598 1.26 -23.71 8.17
N ALA A 599 1.62 -24.95 7.88
CA ALA A 599 0.79 -25.89 7.13
C ALA A 599 0.80 -27.28 7.77
N THR A 600 -0.30 -27.99 7.63
CA THR A 600 -0.44 -29.37 8.12
C THR A 600 -1.48 -30.12 7.29
N MET A 601 -1.30 -31.43 7.15
CA MET A 601 -2.33 -32.32 6.61
C MET A 601 -3.29 -32.83 7.70
N LYS A 602 -2.92 -32.67 8.98
CA LYS A 602 -3.67 -33.11 10.16
C LYS A 602 -3.87 -31.93 11.10
N SER A 603 -5.02 -31.27 10.99
CA SER A 603 -5.35 -30.06 11.79
C SER A 603 -5.26 -30.29 13.30
N ARG A 604 -5.54 -31.50 13.78
CA ARG A 604 -5.40 -31.89 15.21
C ARG A 604 -3.99 -31.63 15.76
N LEU A 605 -2.95 -31.74 14.93
CA LEU A 605 -1.55 -31.53 15.36
C LEU A 605 -1.27 -30.09 15.81
N ILE A 606 -2.09 -29.12 15.40
CA ILE A 606 -1.99 -27.75 15.90
C ILE A 606 -2.25 -27.72 17.40
N PHE A 607 -3.31 -28.41 17.84
CA PHE A 607 -3.73 -28.42 19.23
C PHE A 607 -2.94 -29.41 20.08
N THR A 608 -2.51 -30.54 19.52
CA THR A 608 -1.78 -31.58 20.27
C THR A 608 -0.29 -31.34 20.33
N ASP A 609 0.30 -30.67 19.34
CA ASP A 609 1.76 -30.56 19.23
C ASP A 609 2.22 -29.10 19.30
N LEU A 610 1.65 -28.23 18.47
CA LEU A 610 2.09 -26.82 18.42
C LEU A 610 1.68 -26.04 19.68
N PHE A 611 0.42 -26.18 20.12
CA PHE A 611 -0.08 -25.43 21.28
C PHE A 611 0.69 -25.72 22.57
N PRO A 612 0.96 -26.98 22.95
CA PRO A 612 1.76 -27.27 24.13
C PRO A 612 3.18 -26.71 24.04
N LYS A 613 3.82 -26.76 22.85
CA LYS A 613 5.15 -26.20 22.64
C LYS A 613 5.16 -24.67 22.79
N LEU A 614 4.13 -23.98 22.30
CA LEU A 614 3.99 -22.53 22.47
C LEU A 614 3.70 -22.16 23.94
N GLN A 615 2.82 -22.90 24.62
CA GLN A 615 2.50 -22.66 26.04
C GLN A 615 3.68 -22.90 26.99
N ALA A 616 4.67 -23.71 26.57
CA ALA A 616 5.90 -23.92 27.33
C ALA A 616 6.85 -22.71 27.28
N ILE A 617 6.60 -21.72 26.41
CA ILE A 617 7.43 -20.52 26.28
C ILE A 617 7.12 -19.55 27.42
N PRO A 618 8.12 -19.13 28.21
CA PRO A 618 7.90 -18.20 29.32
C PRO A 618 7.29 -16.87 28.86
N GLY A 619 6.18 -16.50 29.49
CA GLY A 619 5.45 -15.26 29.22
C GLY A 619 4.53 -15.31 28.00
N LEU A 620 4.42 -16.45 27.30
CA LEU A 620 3.42 -16.62 26.26
C LEU A 620 2.11 -17.14 26.86
N ASP A 621 1.03 -16.42 26.63
CA ASP A 621 -0.32 -16.80 27.06
C ASP A 621 -0.89 -17.92 26.17
N THR A 622 -2.15 -18.30 26.45
CA THR A 622 -2.82 -19.39 25.74
C THR A 622 -2.90 -19.09 24.22
N PRO A 623 -2.35 -19.96 23.36
CA PRO A 623 -2.44 -19.80 21.92
C PRO A 623 -3.87 -19.95 21.42
N PHE A 624 -4.22 -19.18 20.40
CA PHE A 624 -5.52 -19.10 19.76
C PHE A 624 -5.39 -19.43 18.28
N PHE A 625 -6.27 -20.31 17.78
CA PHE A 625 -6.34 -20.62 16.36
C PHE A 625 -7.18 -19.55 15.65
N ARG A 626 -6.53 -18.72 14.82
CA ARG A 626 -7.17 -17.57 14.18
C ARG A 626 -7.85 -17.93 12.86
N GLU A 627 -7.15 -18.64 11.99
CA GLU A 627 -7.66 -18.98 10.65
C GLU A 627 -7.02 -20.26 10.08
N GLY A 628 -7.77 -20.93 9.20
CA GLY A 628 -7.31 -22.08 8.43
C GLY A 628 -7.90 -22.09 7.02
N LYS A 629 -7.08 -22.31 6.00
CA LYS A 629 -7.49 -22.42 4.60
C LYS A 629 -7.04 -23.75 4.03
N TYR A 630 -7.96 -24.46 3.37
CA TYR A 630 -7.69 -25.76 2.78
C TYR A 630 -7.41 -25.65 1.28
N SER A 631 -6.48 -26.46 0.81
CA SER A 631 -6.19 -26.65 -0.61
C SER A 631 -5.89 -28.13 -0.89
N ASP A 632 -6.12 -28.56 -2.12
CA ASP A 632 -5.75 -29.91 -2.55
C ASP A 632 -4.22 -30.00 -2.72
N HIS A 633 -3.64 -31.10 -2.24
CA HIS A 633 -2.21 -31.41 -2.29
C HIS A 633 -2.04 -32.89 -2.67
N ALA A 634 -0.87 -33.28 -3.19
CA ALA A 634 -0.62 -34.65 -3.65
C ALA A 634 -0.88 -35.71 -2.55
N GLY A 635 -0.55 -35.39 -1.30
CA GLY A 635 -0.80 -36.27 -0.14
C GLY A 635 -2.23 -36.24 0.42
N GLY A 636 -3.14 -35.41 -0.13
CA GLY A 636 -4.48 -35.16 0.43
C GLY A 636 -4.76 -33.68 0.69
N ARG A 637 -5.67 -33.37 1.63
CA ARG A 637 -6.03 -31.97 1.94
C ARG A 637 -4.99 -31.32 2.84
N LEU A 638 -4.35 -30.27 2.33
CA LEU A 638 -3.43 -29.44 3.07
C LEU A 638 -4.18 -28.27 3.70
N MET A 639 -4.00 -28.04 5.00
CA MET A 639 -4.47 -26.86 5.69
C MET A 639 -3.30 -25.90 5.96
N ARG A 640 -3.37 -24.68 5.41
CA ARG A 640 -2.55 -23.55 5.85
C ARG A 640 -3.26 -22.86 7.01
N PHE A 641 -2.54 -22.53 8.08
CA PHE A 641 -3.13 -21.98 9.29
C PHE A 641 -2.37 -20.78 9.84
N VAL A 642 -3.07 -20.01 10.68
CA VAL A 642 -2.47 -18.98 11.52
C VAL A 642 -2.92 -19.15 12.97
N VAL A 643 -1.95 -19.14 13.87
CA VAL A 643 -2.13 -19.18 15.32
C VAL A 643 -1.60 -17.87 15.88
N THR A 644 -2.29 -17.30 16.86
CA THR A 644 -1.81 -16.13 17.60
C THR A 644 -1.69 -16.43 19.08
N ALA A 645 -0.81 -15.74 19.79
CA ALA A 645 -0.66 -15.86 21.24
C ALA A 645 -0.19 -14.53 21.83
N PRO A 646 -0.86 -13.98 22.86
CA PRO A 646 -0.36 -12.79 23.54
C PRO A 646 0.89 -13.11 24.36
N TRP A 647 1.79 -12.14 24.47
CA TRP A 647 2.95 -12.20 25.36
C TRP A 647 2.67 -11.32 26.57
N THR A 648 2.51 -11.92 27.75
CA THR A 648 2.33 -11.18 28.99
C THR A 648 3.65 -10.56 29.43
N THR A 649 3.70 -9.23 29.43
CA THR A 649 4.78 -8.45 30.02
C THR A 649 4.67 -8.54 31.55
N GLY A 650 5.25 -9.58 32.14
CA GLY A 650 5.63 -9.66 33.56
C GLY A 650 4.68 -8.98 34.55
N GLY A 651 3.43 -9.44 34.64
CA GLY A 651 2.62 -9.33 35.85
C GLY A 651 2.55 -10.72 36.45
N THR A 652 2.98 -10.88 37.70
CA THR A 652 2.78 -12.10 38.50
C THR A 652 1.48 -12.81 38.13
N ARG A 653 1.58 -14.08 37.70
CA ARG A 653 0.45 -15.02 37.76
C ARG A 653 -0.01 -15.03 39.22
N GLN A 654 -1.01 -14.22 39.54
CA GLN A 654 -1.89 -14.56 40.65
C GLN A 654 -2.79 -15.65 40.10
N ASP A 655 -2.50 -16.87 40.53
CA ASP A 655 -3.32 -18.04 40.29
C ASP A 655 -4.79 -17.70 40.59
N ARG A 656 -5.66 -17.96 39.60
CA ARG A 656 -7.12 -17.99 39.78
C ARG A 656 -7.57 -19.41 40.02
#